data_AF-A0A971T2F7-F1
#
_entry.id   AF-A0A971T2F7-F1
#
_cell.length_a   1.000
_cell.length_b   1.000
_cell.length_c   1.000
_cell.angle_alpha   90.00
_cell.angle_beta   90.00
_cell.angle_gamma   90.00
#
_symmetry.space_group_name_H-M   'P 1'
#
loop_
_entity.id
_entity.type
_entity.pdbx_description
1 polymer ?
#
loop_
_entity_poly.entity_id
_entity_poly.type
_entity_poly.pdbx_seq_one_letter_code
_entity_poly.pdbx_strand_id
1 'polypeptide(L)'
;MVEGQSVRFSFDAQRSRLSSIILEKDASKSRLNETDTIDFTIYDSAGNQVAWKEVFLYHPHRNYISVMLTGMALTRGERYTAEMTVSNLTATSVLYMKMHSVSVFETELNESVTFDTPLGFRYVPNVSYNYSVLSMLSMAVHVSFFVLSAAVLFFDRIRKTVLFCDAYRSTIIILFLYVFTEMLNVARDDALQFLFPFGNKTIILIASAIVIITIIYLVLYFVSARGSLAMFITASLVITLGYINHSKIVMRGDPFMPWDIYAAGVAAKCSSQYDFRITVQFVASFFMVAAIILMIRLSHRSRIKSVKIRMIGLIATLVAGTAFSCGFLFQSDLHKKLDISYSLYPPLESYNENGTILSFFLHLNNIKPKGVIDNTPEQAADIIRKYDQIKDDLGLDRQIFTQKEKPNVICVMSESFADLRLIRDFRTSEPVLPFYDSILDDTLHGELQVSIFAGGTCNTEFEFLTGYSVAGLLPGSSVYTFYIKEPMRAMPTLFRENGYRTLAIHPFDPQWWDRDRAYPMLGFDEYISQGDFEEPKIVRRFISDESAFYRIIEEYEKTPIDTPFFTFCITMQNHADYSVRWENQKYDIKIESFSGSSFPYAENYLSLLRESDDALRILIEYFQSVDEPTLIVFFGDHLATLDHGFYDMLLDTNINQISAEESLPLYSTPYLIWSNYDLPTGYMGLTSPNFLGQAILDYAGIRSPAQRSCLRVLGEHVSAISALAVFDKNGYPWLNRENLPEEVIEIIMDYERIQYGDIFFPEAEGIE
;
A
#
# COMPACT_ATOMS: atom_id res chain seq x y z
N MET A 1 -26.11 22.70 4.03
CA MET A 1 -26.40 23.67 2.96
C MET A 1 -27.55 23.14 2.11
N VAL A 2 -27.95 23.82 1.02
CA VAL A 2 -28.77 23.26 -0.07
C VAL A 2 -28.14 23.65 -1.41
N GLU A 3 -28.55 23.00 -2.50
CA GLU A 3 -28.09 23.28 -3.88
C GLU A 3 -28.12 24.79 -4.20
N GLY A 4 -27.09 25.28 -4.89
CA GLY A 4 -26.94 26.70 -5.25
C GLY A 4 -26.59 27.64 -4.08
N GLN A 5 -26.48 27.17 -2.83
CA GLN A 5 -25.91 27.99 -1.75
C GLN A 5 -24.39 28.05 -1.86
N SER A 6 -23.82 29.24 -1.66
CA SER A 6 -22.38 29.44 -1.53
C SER A 6 -21.94 29.99 -0.18
N VAL A 7 -20.66 29.75 0.15
CA VAL A 7 -19.94 30.25 1.33
C VAL A 7 -18.61 30.85 0.85
N ARG A 8 -18.35 32.11 1.21
CA ARG A 8 -17.12 32.82 0.84
C ARG A 8 -16.21 33.05 2.04
N PHE A 9 -14.90 32.85 1.84
CA PHE A 9 -13.87 33.15 2.82
C PHE A 9 -12.60 33.70 2.16
N SER A 10 -12.09 34.81 2.69
CA SER A 10 -10.86 35.45 2.17
C SER A 10 -9.63 35.11 3.01
N PHE A 11 -8.47 34.97 2.35
CA PHE A 11 -7.18 34.67 2.99
C PHE A 11 -6.04 35.42 2.28
N ASP A 12 -4.96 35.74 3.00
CA ASP A 12 -3.78 36.43 2.45
C ASP A 12 -2.63 35.44 2.25
N ALA A 13 -2.09 35.35 1.02
CA ALA A 13 -1.16 34.29 0.63
C ALA A 13 0.24 34.44 1.25
N GLN A 14 0.56 33.63 2.27
CA GLN A 14 1.89 33.68 2.93
C GLN A 14 3.01 33.01 2.13
N ARG A 15 2.69 32.20 1.11
CA ARG A 15 3.63 31.47 0.22
C ARG A 15 3.23 31.68 -1.24
N SER A 16 4.18 31.51 -2.16
CA SER A 16 3.98 31.69 -3.60
C SER A 16 3.37 30.49 -4.34
N ARG A 17 3.10 29.39 -3.62
CA ARG A 17 2.39 28.21 -4.10
C ARG A 17 1.47 27.72 -2.98
N LEU A 18 0.29 27.19 -3.36
CA LEU A 18 -0.68 26.57 -2.47
C LEU A 18 -0.94 25.15 -2.97
N SER A 19 -0.66 24.14 -2.15
CA SER A 19 -0.80 22.73 -2.53
C SER A 19 -2.23 22.22 -2.43
N SER A 20 -2.94 22.60 -1.37
CA SER A 20 -4.31 22.16 -1.07
C SER A 20 -5.03 23.12 -0.11
N ILE A 21 -6.36 23.03 -0.09
CA ILE A 21 -7.21 23.58 0.99
C ILE A 21 -7.99 22.42 1.62
N ILE A 22 -7.95 22.35 2.95
CA ILE A 22 -8.59 21.28 3.76
C ILE A 22 -9.82 21.84 4.47
N LEU A 23 -10.95 21.13 4.34
CA LEU A 23 -12.26 21.52 4.87
C LEU A 23 -12.88 20.35 5.65
N GLU A 24 -13.03 20.45 6.97
CA GLU A 24 -13.58 19.32 7.76
C GLU A 24 -15.11 19.24 7.68
N LYS A 25 -15.63 18.02 7.56
CA LYS A 25 -17.06 17.71 7.67
C LYS A 25 -17.36 17.15 9.06
N ASP A 26 -18.42 17.66 9.70
CA ASP A 26 -18.88 17.14 10.98
C ASP A 26 -19.57 15.78 10.80
N ALA A 27 -18.80 14.70 10.67
CA ALA A 27 -19.33 13.35 10.42
C ALA A 27 -20.38 12.87 11.44
N SER A 28 -20.46 13.49 12.63
CA SER A 28 -21.52 13.22 13.62
C SER A 28 -22.89 13.79 13.27
N LYS A 29 -22.98 14.71 12.30
CA LYS A 29 -24.20 15.40 11.86
C LYS A 29 -24.40 15.38 10.34
N SER A 30 -23.29 15.35 9.60
CA SER A 30 -23.28 15.31 8.15
C SER A 30 -23.80 13.99 7.64
N ARG A 31 -24.89 14.04 6.87
CA ARG A 31 -25.35 12.94 6.02
C ARG A 31 -25.05 13.35 4.60
N LEU A 32 -24.28 12.54 3.89
CA LEU A 32 -23.77 12.84 2.56
C LEU A 32 -23.80 11.53 1.77
N ASN A 33 -24.37 11.58 0.59
CA ASN A 33 -24.36 10.49 -0.37
C ASN A 33 -23.17 10.68 -1.33
N GLU A 34 -22.81 9.61 -2.02
CA GLU A 34 -21.69 9.60 -2.96
C GLU A 34 -21.83 10.62 -4.09
N THR A 35 -23.07 10.94 -4.51
CA THR A 35 -23.38 11.96 -5.53
C THR A 35 -23.13 13.42 -5.12
N ASP A 36 -22.97 13.72 -3.82
CA ASP A 36 -23.01 15.11 -3.34
C ASP A 36 -21.67 15.84 -3.63
N THR A 37 -21.73 16.99 -4.30
CA THR A 37 -20.56 17.75 -4.77
C THR A 37 -20.60 19.24 -4.41
N ILE A 38 -19.42 19.86 -4.42
CA ILE A 38 -19.23 21.30 -4.33
C ILE A 38 -18.33 21.80 -5.46
N ASP A 39 -18.69 22.94 -6.03
CA ASP A 39 -17.78 23.80 -6.77
C ASP A 39 -16.92 24.58 -5.79
N PHE A 40 -15.60 24.36 -5.83
CA PHE A 40 -14.63 25.14 -5.08
C PHE A 40 -13.85 26.06 -6.02
N THR A 41 -14.11 27.36 -5.91
CA THR A 41 -13.54 28.42 -6.75
C THR A 41 -12.61 29.30 -5.93
N ILE A 42 -11.51 29.78 -6.50
CA ILE A 42 -10.67 30.81 -5.91
C ILE A 42 -10.63 32.02 -6.84
N TYR A 43 -10.87 33.20 -6.27
CA TYR A 43 -10.76 34.49 -6.92
C TYR A 43 -9.54 35.27 -6.40
N ASP A 44 -8.92 36.06 -7.27
CA ASP A 44 -7.89 37.04 -6.91
C ASP A 44 -8.47 38.30 -6.24
N SER A 45 -7.60 39.27 -5.92
CA SER A 45 -8.00 40.54 -5.29
C SER A 45 -8.81 41.48 -6.20
N ALA A 46 -8.84 41.22 -7.52
CA ALA A 46 -9.65 41.94 -8.50
C ALA A 46 -10.98 41.22 -8.82
N GLY A 47 -11.18 40.01 -8.31
CA GLY A 47 -12.37 39.19 -8.51
C GLY A 47 -12.29 38.24 -9.73
N ASN A 48 -11.13 38.07 -10.36
CA ASN A 48 -10.95 37.10 -11.44
C ASN A 48 -10.84 35.69 -10.86
N GLN A 49 -11.51 34.70 -11.46
CA GLN A 49 -11.32 33.29 -11.13
C GLN A 49 -9.89 32.86 -11.52
N VAL A 50 -9.15 32.32 -10.56
CA VAL A 50 -7.76 31.86 -10.70
C VAL A 50 -7.60 30.35 -10.46
N ALA A 51 -8.61 29.67 -9.91
CA ALA A 51 -8.74 28.21 -9.90
C ALA A 51 -10.21 27.80 -9.69
N TRP A 52 -10.61 26.64 -10.24
CA TRP A 52 -11.84 25.94 -9.91
C TRP A 52 -11.60 24.42 -9.82
N LYS A 53 -12.39 23.75 -8.97
CA LYS A 53 -12.46 22.28 -8.82
C LYS A 53 -13.87 21.90 -8.38
N GLU A 54 -14.54 20.97 -9.07
CA GLU A 54 -15.62 20.22 -8.42
C GLU A 54 -15.03 19.14 -7.51
N VAL A 55 -15.55 19.00 -6.30
CA VAL A 55 -15.06 18.01 -5.31
C VAL A 55 -16.22 17.27 -4.66
N PHE A 56 -16.07 15.95 -4.54
CA PHE A 56 -17.06 15.10 -3.87
C PHE A 56 -17.02 15.31 -2.35
N LEU A 57 -18.19 15.52 -1.75
CA LEU A 57 -18.36 15.77 -0.32
C LEU A 57 -18.26 14.47 0.49
N TYR A 58 -18.70 13.36 -0.09
CA TYR A 58 -18.48 12.01 0.43
C TYR A 58 -17.04 11.54 0.20
N HIS A 59 -16.55 10.69 1.10
CA HIS A 59 -15.31 9.94 0.92
C HIS A 59 -15.31 8.77 1.90
N PRO A 60 -15.07 7.53 1.45
CA PRO A 60 -15.29 6.32 2.24
C PRO A 60 -14.53 6.19 3.58
N HIS A 61 -13.37 6.85 3.73
CA HIS A 61 -12.49 6.67 4.90
C HIS A 61 -12.02 8.00 5.53
N ARG A 62 -12.59 9.13 5.09
CA ARG A 62 -11.96 10.44 5.25
C ARG A 62 -12.97 11.53 5.68
N ASN A 63 -12.82 12.04 6.90
CA ASN A 63 -13.72 13.04 7.52
C ASN A 63 -13.43 14.53 7.16
N TYR A 64 -12.71 14.77 6.07
CA TYR A 64 -12.49 16.09 5.49
C TYR A 64 -12.49 15.99 3.97
N ILE A 65 -12.74 17.12 3.32
CA ILE A 65 -12.57 17.33 1.89
C ILE A 65 -11.16 17.91 1.71
N SER A 66 -10.34 17.40 0.78
CA SER A 66 -9.11 18.07 0.34
C SER A 66 -9.33 18.59 -1.06
N VAL A 67 -9.29 19.91 -1.23
CA VAL A 67 -9.25 20.52 -2.55
C VAL A 67 -7.78 20.62 -2.93
N MET A 68 -7.33 19.77 -3.85
CA MET A 68 -5.95 19.82 -4.35
C MET A 68 -5.83 20.96 -5.38
N LEU A 69 -4.86 21.85 -5.14
CA LEU A 69 -4.62 23.09 -5.90
C LEU A 69 -3.23 23.07 -6.57
N THR A 70 -2.65 21.87 -6.70
CA THR A 70 -1.32 21.63 -7.26
C THR A 70 -1.14 22.31 -8.61
N GLY A 71 -0.11 23.15 -8.72
CA GLY A 71 0.16 24.00 -9.89
C GLY A 71 -0.19 25.47 -9.69
N MET A 72 -1.05 25.81 -8.73
CA MET A 72 -1.46 27.19 -8.48
C MET A 72 -0.33 28.06 -7.92
N ALA A 73 0.09 29.06 -8.69
CA ALA A 73 0.95 30.14 -8.23
C ALA A 73 0.12 31.23 -7.55
N LEU A 74 0.59 31.74 -6.41
CA LEU A 74 -0.01 32.88 -5.71
C LEU A 74 1.03 34.00 -5.55
N THR A 75 0.58 35.25 -5.57
CA THR A 75 1.43 36.38 -5.21
C THR A 75 1.53 36.46 -3.70
N ARG A 76 2.75 36.35 -3.15
CA ARG A 76 2.94 36.41 -1.70
C ARG A 76 2.55 37.78 -1.15
N GLY A 77 1.55 37.81 -0.26
CA GLY A 77 0.99 39.01 0.35
C GLY A 77 -0.29 39.53 -0.31
N GLU A 78 -0.75 38.94 -1.43
CA GLU A 78 -2.07 39.28 -1.99
C GLU A 78 -3.20 38.51 -1.29
N ARG A 79 -4.39 39.13 -1.31
CA ARG A 79 -5.61 38.58 -0.73
C ARG A 79 -6.42 37.87 -1.80
N TYR A 80 -6.74 36.62 -1.53
CA TYR A 80 -7.60 35.77 -2.36
C TYR A 80 -8.91 35.51 -1.65
N THR A 81 -9.96 35.16 -2.41
CA THR A 81 -11.25 34.73 -1.85
C THR A 81 -11.60 33.36 -2.41
N ALA A 82 -11.70 32.37 -1.53
CA ALA A 82 -12.29 31.10 -1.88
C ALA A 82 -13.82 31.18 -1.75
N GLU A 83 -14.52 30.65 -2.73
CA GLU A 83 -15.95 30.39 -2.71
C GLU A 83 -16.19 28.89 -2.84
N MET A 84 -17.02 28.36 -1.95
CA MET A 84 -17.58 27.03 -2.09
C MET A 84 -19.07 27.16 -2.40
N THR A 85 -19.50 26.69 -3.56
CA THR A 85 -20.91 26.59 -3.95
C THR A 85 -21.33 25.13 -3.95
N VAL A 86 -22.53 24.82 -3.46
CA VAL A 86 -23.09 23.47 -3.58
C VAL A 86 -23.58 23.25 -5.01
N SER A 87 -22.85 22.45 -5.78
CA SER A 87 -23.23 22.05 -7.14
C SER A 87 -24.25 20.91 -7.12
N ASN A 88 -24.13 19.95 -6.21
CA ASN A 88 -25.15 18.90 -5.99
C ASN A 88 -25.27 18.54 -4.50
N LEU A 89 -26.51 18.44 -3.99
CA LEU A 89 -26.77 17.90 -2.65
C LEU A 89 -28.14 17.23 -2.61
N THR A 90 -28.13 15.92 -2.40
CA THR A 90 -29.34 15.09 -2.36
C THR A 90 -30.34 15.59 -1.30
N ALA A 91 -31.64 15.45 -1.54
CA ALA A 91 -32.70 15.90 -0.62
C ALA A 91 -32.67 15.26 0.79
N THR A 92 -31.99 14.12 0.97
CA THR A 92 -31.73 13.47 2.28
C THR A 92 -30.43 13.91 2.94
N SER A 93 -29.54 14.56 2.19
CA SER A 93 -28.22 14.97 2.62
C SER A 93 -28.26 16.30 3.37
N VAL A 94 -27.44 16.38 4.42
CA VAL A 94 -27.32 17.57 5.25
C VAL A 94 -25.83 17.81 5.50
N LEU A 95 -25.19 18.61 4.65
CA LEU A 95 -23.80 19.00 4.86
C LEU A 95 -23.67 19.96 6.06
N TYR A 96 -22.98 19.50 7.12
CA TYR A 96 -22.47 20.31 8.21
C TYR A 96 -20.94 20.39 8.13
N MET A 97 -20.43 21.52 7.66
CA MET A 97 -18.99 21.79 7.69
C MET A 97 -18.57 22.29 9.07
N LYS A 98 -17.43 21.82 9.55
CA LYS A 98 -16.70 22.42 10.65
C LYS A 98 -15.45 23.07 10.07
N MET A 99 -15.56 24.36 9.77
CA MET A 99 -14.38 25.18 9.61
C MET A 99 -13.73 25.33 10.99
N HIS A 100 -12.81 24.42 11.31
CA HIS A 100 -11.72 24.75 12.22
C HIS A 100 -10.98 25.97 11.68
N SER A 101 -10.23 26.65 12.55
CA SER A 101 -9.24 27.63 12.11
C SER A 101 -8.16 26.89 11.30
N VAL A 102 -8.35 26.80 9.99
CA VAL A 102 -7.59 25.91 9.11
C VAL A 102 -6.11 26.24 9.20
N SER A 103 -5.28 25.19 9.22
CA SER A 103 -3.82 25.26 9.10
C SER A 103 -3.38 25.66 7.68
N VAL A 104 -3.85 26.82 7.20
CA VAL A 104 -3.41 27.42 5.93
C VAL A 104 -1.93 27.81 6.04
N PHE A 105 -1.44 28.09 7.25
CA PHE A 105 -0.07 28.49 7.55
C PHE A 105 0.49 27.73 8.75
N GLU A 106 1.81 27.47 8.72
CA GLU A 106 2.56 27.22 9.94
C GLU A 106 2.61 28.50 10.79
N THR A 107 2.50 28.35 12.11
CA THR A 107 2.55 29.39 13.15
C THR A 107 1.50 30.52 13.11
N GLU A 108 0.73 30.57 14.20
CA GLU A 108 -0.02 31.71 14.76
C GLU A 108 -1.17 32.32 13.94
N LEU A 109 -2.31 32.49 14.62
CA LEU A 109 -3.52 33.13 14.11
C LEU A 109 -3.33 34.64 13.98
N ASN A 110 -3.08 35.12 12.75
CA ASN A 110 -3.35 36.52 12.39
C ASN A 110 -4.82 36.71 12.00
N GLU A 111 -5.36 37.90 12.30
CA GLU A 111 -6.80 38.17 12.41
C GLU A 111 -7.55 38.30 11.07
N SER A 112 -6.96 37.91 9.94
CA SER A 112 -7.35 38.42 8.62
C SER A 112 -8.34 37.57 7.81
N VAL A 113 -8.80 36.41 8.29
CA VAL A 113 -9.79 35.58 7.59
C VAL A 113 -11.21 36.12 7.80
N THR A 114 -11.78 36.73 6.77
CA THR A 114 -13.16 37.24 6.77
C THR A 114 -14.09 36.25 6.07
N PHE A 115 -15.20 35.91 6.73
CA PHE A 115 -16.30 35.11 6.17
C PHE A 115 -17.48 36.00 5.80
N ASP A 116 -18.08 35.75 4.64
CA ASP A 116 -19.37 36.35 4.26
C ASP A 116 -20.42 35.23 4.12
N THR A 117 -21.46 35.29 4.95
CA THR A 117 -22.42 34.18 5.11
C THR A 117 -23.85 34.66 4.88
N PRO A 118 -24.57 34.15 3.85
CA PRO A 118 -25.94 34.55 3.56
C PRO A 118 -26.94 34.36 4.72
N LEU A 119 -28.03 35.14 4.68
CA LEU A 119 -29.14 35.04 5.65
C LEU A 119 -29.81 33.66 5.60
N GLY A 120 -29.49 32.82 6.59
CA GLY A 120 -29.92 31.42 6.69
C GLY A 120 -28.82 30.53 7.25
N PHE A 121 -27.55 30.90 7.05
CA PHE A 121 -26.42 30.23 7.67
C PHE A 121 -26.32 30.58 9.16
N ARG A 122 -26.34 29.58 10.03
CA ARG A 122 -25.84 29.73 11.40
C ARG A 122 -24.36 29.41 11.44
N TYR A 123 -23.53 30.45 11.51
CA TYR A 123 -22.24 30.32 12.18
C TYR A 123 -22.51 29.87 13.62
N VAL A 124 -21.93 28.75 14.02
CA VAL A 124 -22.03 28.21 15.38
C VAL A 124 -20.67 28.44 16.05
N PRO A 125 -20.45 29.60 16.71
CA PRO A 125 -19.21 29.87 17.43
C PRO A 125 -19.05 28.83 18.54
N ASN A 126 -18.14 27.88 18.29
CA ASN A 126 -17.81 26.69 19.08
C ASN A 126 -18.76 26.36 20.25
N VAL A 127 -20.01 26.01 19.92
CA VAL A 127 -20.95 25.44 20.89
C VAL A 127 -20.45 24.05 21.22
N SER A 128 -19.71 23.96 22.31
CA SER A 128 -19.28 22.71 22.92
C SER A 128 -20.51 21.81 23.14
N TYR A 129 -20.52 20.65 22.50
CA TYR A 129 -20.70 19.35 23.16
C TYR A 129 -20.49 18.18 22.18
N ASN A 130 -19.81 17.14 22.66
CA ASN A 130 -19.79 15.76 22.20
C ASN A 130 -19.60 15.50 20.68
N TYR A 131 -18.34 15.46 20.25
CA TYR A 131 -17.92 14.51 19.23
C TYR A 131 -17.99 13.08 19.80
N SER A 132 -18.86 12.22 19.28
CA SER A 132 -18.95 10.81 19.71
C SER A 132 -18.17 9.84 18.80
N VAL A 133 -16.85 10.02 18.70
CA VAL A 133 -15.94 9.03 18.06
C VAL A 133 -14.94 8.42 19.06
N LEU A 134 -14.96 8.89 20.31
CA LEU A 134 -15.22 7.93 21.39
C LEU A 134 -16.74 7.93 21.56
N SER A 135 -17.41 6.77 21.51
CA SER A 135 -18.77 6.67 22.04
C SER A 135 -18.76 7.15 23.50
N MET A 136 -19.89 7.64 24.06
CA MET A 136 -19.90 8.03 25.49
C MET A 136 -19.43 6.88 26.38
N LEU A 137 -19.69 5.63 25.96
CA LEU A 137 -19.17 4.41 26.57
C LEU A 137 -17.64 4.29 26.43
N SER A 138 -17.04 4.45 25.24
CA SER A 138 -15.58 4.45 25.06
C SER A 138 -14.87 5.56 25.83
N MET A 139 -15.45 6.77 25.90
CA MET A 139 -14.91 7.88 26.69
C MET A 139 -15.11 7.63 28.19
N ALA A 140 -16.26 7.08 28.60
CA ALA A 140 -16.47 6.66 29.98
C ALA A 140 -15.55 5.50 30.37
N VAL A 141 -15.20 4.58 29.47
CA VAL A 141 -14.19 3.53 29.69
C VAL A 141 -12.81 4.15 29.86
N HIS A 142 -12.35 5.02 28.95
CA HIS A 142 -11.06 5.71 29.11
C HIS A 142 -10.99 6.54 30.40
N VAL A 143 -11.99 7.39 30.66
CA VAL A 143 -12.01 8.28 31.83
C VAL A 143 -12.20 7.47 33.12
N SER A 144 -13.08 6.47 33.14
CA SER A 144 -13.26 5.63 34.34
C SER A 144 -12.07 4.71 34.56
N PHE A 145 -11.45 4.15 33.52
CA PHE A 145 -10.24 3.34 33.67
C PHE A 145 -9.03 4.21 34.07
N PHE A 146 -8.90 5.44 33.56
CA PHE A 146 -7.92 6.41 34.05
C PHE A 146 -8.19 6.83 35.50
N VAL A 147 -9.42 7.15 35.86
CA VAL A 147 -9.80 7.58 37.22
C VAL A 147 -9.69 6.42 38.21
N LEU A 148 -10.06 5.20 37.84
CA LEU A 148 -9.81 3.98 38.62
C LEU A 148 -8.31 3.77 38.79
N SER A 149 -7.53 3.80 37.70
CA SER A 149 -6.07 3.68 37.74
C SER A 149 -5.46 4.72 38.69
N ALA A 150 -5.75 6.01 38.48
CA ALA A 150 -5.24 7.11 39.28
C ALA A 150 -5.69 7.02 40.75
N ALA A 151 -6.97 6.77 41.03
CA ALA A 151 -7.48 6.58 42.38
C ALA A 151 -6.75 5.42 43.07
N VAL A 152 -6.53 4.31 42.36
CA VAL A 152 -5.76 3.16 42.85
C VAL A 152 -4.28 3.50 43.07
N LEU A 153 -3.65 4.34 42.23
CA LEU A 153 -2.31 4.88 42.51
C LEU A 153 -2.30 5.70 43.82
N PHE A 154 -3.37 6.46 44.08
CA PHE A 154 -3.56 7.29 45.29
C PHE A 154 -4.02 6.52 46.53
N PHE A 155 -4.55 5.30 46.41
CA PHE A 155 -4.93 4.41 47.54
C PHE A 155 -3.71 3.76 48.23
N ASP A 156 -2.72 4.59 48.57
CA ASP A 156 -1.42 4.28 49.20
C ASP A 156 -1.52 3.64 50.62
N ARG A 157 -2.74 3.30 51.07
CA ARG A 157 -3.06 2.78 52.42
C ARG A 157 -3.11 1.25 52.53
N ILE A 158 -3.10 0.51 51.42
CA ILE A 158 -3.49 -0.91 51.44
C ILE A 158 -2.40 -1.85 51.99
N ARG A 159 -1.10 -1.67 51.68
CA ARG A 159 0.01 -2.51 52.22
C ARG A 159 1.31 -1.74 52.47
N LYS A 160 2.11 -2.19 53.45
CA LYS A 160 3.35 -1.54 53.93
C LYS A 160 4.60 -1.76 53.06
N THR A 161 4.53 -2.60 52.02
CA THR A 161 5.73 -3.06 51.29
C THR A 161 5.90 -2.32 49.97
N VAL A 162 6.90 -1.44 49.88
CA VAL A 162 7.17 -0.60 48.69
C VAL A 162 7.21 -1.40 47.38
N LEU A 163 7.87 -2.58 47.38
CA LEU A 163 7.97 -3.45 46.20
C LEU A 163 6.61 -3.95 45.68
N PHE A 164 5.64 -4.19 46.57
CA PHE A 164 4.28 -4.58 46.17
C PHE A 164 3.55 -3.40 45.52
N CYS A 165 3.72 -2.19 46.05
CA CYS A 165 3.14 -0.98 45.48
C CYS A 165 3.76 -0.66 44.11
N ASP A 166 5.09 -0.68 43.98
CA ASP A 166 5.79 -0.44 42.70
C ASP A 166 5.35 -1.46 41.63
N ALA A 167 5.22 -2.75 41.98
CA ALA A 167 4.74 -3.80 41.08
C ALA A 167 3.27 -3.59 40.65
N TYR A 168 2.36 -3.44 41.62
CA TYR A 168 0.93 -3.23 41.38
C TYR A 168 0.65 -2.01 40.49
N ARG A 169 1.33 -0.89 40.76
CA ARG A 169 1.23 0.32 39.94
C ARG A 169 1.81 0.15 38.53
N SER A 170 2.82 -0.69 38.35
CA SER A 170 3.35 -1.05 37.03
C SER A 170 2.31 -1.82 36.22
N THR A 171 1.65 -2.83 36.81
CA THR A 171 0.60 -3.62 36.14
C THR A 171 -0.55 -2.75 35.63
N ILE A 172 -0.95 -1.74 36.41
CA ILE A 172 -2.01 -0.79 36.03
C ILE A 172 -1.57 0.07 34.84
N ILE A 173 -0.33 0.57 34.83
CA ILE A 173 0.21 1.36 33.70
C ILE A 173 0.36 0.48 32.45
N ILE A 174 0.78 -0.78 32.60
CA ILE A 174 0.87 -1.74 31.49
C ILE A 174 -0.51 -2.02 30.88
N LEU A 175 -1.54 -2.24 31.71
CA LEU A 175 -2.91 -2.42 31.22
C LEU A 175 -3.46 -1.14 30.57
N PHE A 176 -3.12 0.04 31.09
CA PHE A 176 -3.45 1.31 30.45
C PHE A 176 -2.78 1.46 29.08
N LEU A 177 -1.49 1.13 28.97
CA LEU A 177 -0.73 1.18 27.71
C LEU A 177 -1.30 0.23 26.66
N TYR A 178 -1.70 -0.98 27.06
CA TYR A 178 -2.36 -1.93 26.18
C TYR A 178 -3.70 -1.38 25.64
N VAL A 179 -4.61 -0.98 26.53
CA VAL A 179 -5.92 -0.43 26.15
C VAL A 179 -5.78 0.83 25.29
N PHE A 180 -4.83 1.71 25.63
CA PHE A 180 -4.48 2.89 24.84
C PHE A 180 -4.06 2.53 23.40
N THR A 181 -3.14 1.57 23.23
CA THR A 181 -2.62 1.24 21.90
C THR A 181 -3.67 0.54 21.05
N GLU A 182 -4.48 -0.37 21.62
CA GLU A 182 -5.55 -0.99 20.84
C GLU A 182 -6.66 0.01 20.50
N MET A 183 -7.09 0.88 21.43
CA MET A 183 -8.12 1.89 21.13
C MET A 183 -7.64 3.06 20.25
N LEU A 184 -6.32 3.22 20.06
CA LEU A 184 -5.74 4.08 19.02
C LEU A 184 -5.85 3.45 17.63
N ASN A 185 -5.84 2.12 17.52
CA ASN A 185 -5.77 1.40 16.25
C ASN A 185 -7.13 0.86 15.77
N VAL A 186 -7.99 0.37 16.67
CA VAL A 186 -9.31 -0.17 16.34
C VAL A 186 -10.33 0.96 16.16
N ALA A 187 -10.08 1.81 15.16
CA ALA A 187 -10.92 2.96 14.79
C ALA A 187 -11.90 2.65 13.63
N ARG A 188 -12.28 1.37 13.47
CA ARG A 188 -13.47 0.93 12.73
C ARG A 188 -14.42 0.19 13.67
N ASP A 189 -15.55 0.83 13.93
CA ASP A 189 -16.81 0.40 14.56
C ASP A 189 -16.84 -0.43 15.86
N ASP A 190 -16.06 -1.51 16.01
CA ASP A 190 -16.32 -2.56 17.02
C ASP A 190 -15.25 -2.80 18.10
N ALA A 191 -14.47 -1.77 18.45
CA ALA A 191 -13.47 -1.79 19.53
C ALA A 191 -13.98 -2.26 20.92
N LEU A 192 -15.31 -2.29 21.14
CA LEU A 192 -15.92 -2.81 22.36
C LEU A 192 -16.33 -4.29 22.25
N GLN A 193 -16.60 -4.83 21.05
CA GLN A 193 -16.86 -6.27 20.90
C GLN A 193 -15.58 -7.10 21.11
N PHE A 194 -14.41 -6.59 20.73
CA PHE A 194 -13.13 -7.21 21.07
C PHE A 194 -12.90 -7.34 22.60
N LEU A 195 -13.44 -6.42 23.41
CA LEU A 195 -13.37 -6.50 24.88
C LEU A 195 -14.54 -7.30 25.50
N PHE A 196 -15.61 -7.55 24.74
CA PHE A 196 -16.85 -8.19 25.18
C PHE A 196 -17.46 -8.98 24.00
N PRO A 197 -17.06 -10.26 23.83
CA PRO A 197 -17.31 -11.26 24.86
C PRO A 197 -16.06 -11.78 25.59
N PHE A 198 -16.24 -12.15 26.86
CA PHE A 198 -15.25 -12.84 27.70
C PHE A 198 -15.07 -14.32 27.31
N GLY A 199 -14.79 -14.59 26.04
CA GLY A 199 -14.41 -15.91 25.54
C GLY A 199 -12.98 -16.28 25.95
N ASN A 200 -12.69 -17.59 25.95
CA ASN A 200 -11.34 -18.08 26.27
C ASN A 200 -10.29 -17.54 25.27
N LYS A 201 -10.63 -17.44 23.97
CA LYS A 201 -9.80 -16.80 22.91
C LYS A 201 -9.42 -15.37 23.35
N THR A 202 -10.42 -14.51 23.59
CA THR A 202 -10.26 -13.11 24.05
C THR A 202 -9.34 -12.96 25.26
N ILE A 203 -9.52 -13.80 26.29
CA ILE A 203 -8.72 -13.74 27.52
C ILE A 203 -7.25 -14.11 27.24
N ILE A 204 -6.99 -15.09 26.38
CA ILE A 204 -5.63 -15.49 25.98
C ILE A 204 -4.96 -14.36 25.19
N LEU A 205 -5.64 -13.75 24.22
CA LEU A 205 -5.11 -12.66 23.40
C LEU A 205 -4.68 -11.45 24.26
N ILE A 206 -5.59 -10.98 25.11
CA ILE A 206 -5.33 -9.87 26.06
C ILE A 206 -4.18 -10.21 27.02
N ALA A 207 -4.17 -11.43 27.58
CA ALA A 207 -3.12 -11.86 28.50
C ALA A 207 -1.75 -11.91 27.81
N SER A 208 -1.67 -12.44 26.59
CA SER A 208 -0.42 -12.52 25.81
C SER A 208 0.14 -11.14 25.46
N ALA A 209 -0.71 -10.19 25.04
CA ALA A 209 -0.28 -8.80 24.82
C ALA A 209 0.27 -8.13 26.10
N ILE A 210 -0.42 -8.32 27.24
CA ILE A 210 0.04 -7.81 28.54
C ILE A 210 1.36 -8.47 28.97
N VAL A 211 1.56 -9.76 28.72
CA VAL A 211 2.80 -10.49 29.00
C VAL A 211 3.96 -9.92 28.18
N ILE A 212 3.77 -9.66 26.88
CA ILE A 212 4.78 -9.03 26.01
C ILE A 212 5.24 -7.67 26.60
N ILE A 213 4.30 -6.77 26.90
CA ILE A 213 4.62 -5.45 27.46
C ILE A 213 5.30 -5.59 28.84
N THR A 214 4.88 -6.56 29.65
CA THR A 214 5.48 -6.84 30.96
C THR A 214 6.92 -7.33 30.85
N ILE A 215 7.24 -8.21 29.88
CA ILE A 215 8.61 -8.69 29.63
C ILE A 215 9.51 -7.52 29.22
N ILE A 216 9.06 -6.68 28.28
CA ILE A 216 9.80 -5.48 27.83
C ILE A 216 10.08 -4.55 29.02
N TYR A 217 9.07 -4.26 29.84
CA TYR A 217 9.21 -3.45 31.05
C TYR A 217 10.21 -4.05 32.06
N LEU A 218 10.11 -5.35 32.36
CA LEU A 218 10.97 -5.99 33.35
C LEU A 218 12.44 -6.04 32.90
N VAL A 219 12.72 -6.33 31.62
CA VAL A 219 14.08 -6.24 31.05
C VAL A 219 14.63 -4.82 31.25
N LEU A 220 13.88 -3.80 30.83
CA LEU A 220 14.28 -2.40 30.99
C LEU A 220 14.43 -1.99 32.46
N TYR A 221 13.65 -2.55 33.38
CA TYR A 221 13.73 -2.25 34.81
C TYR A 221 14.98 -2.86 35.46
N PHE A 222 15.29 -4.12 35.18
CA PHE A 222 16.51 -4.74 35.72
C PHE A 222 17.78 -4.16 35.09
N VAL A 223 17.75 -3.80 33.80
CA VAL A 223 18.85 -3.08 33.13
C VAL A 223 19.04 -1.67 33.72
N SER A 224 18.00 -0.82 33.76
CA SER A 224 18.12 0.57 34.24
C SER A 224 18.22 0.73 35.78
N ALA A 225 17.79 -0.30 36.52
CA ALA A 225 17.52 -0.28 37.97
C ALA A 225 16.44 0.72 38.43
N ARG A 226 15.74 1.41 37.52
CA ARG A 226 14.84 2.54 37.78
C ARG A 226 13.47 2.31 37.14
N GLY A 227 12.47 1.94 37.92
CA GLY A 227 11.16 1.54 37.40
C GLY A 227 10.45 2.64 36.60
N SER A 228 10.54 3.90 37.03
CA SER A 228 10.00 5.05 36.28
C SER A 228 10.68 5.27 34.93
N LEU A 229 12.00 5.06 34.83
CA LEU A 229 12.72 5.19 33.56
C LEU A 229 12.41 4.02 32.62
N ALA A 230 12.36 2.80 33.16
CA ALA A 230 11.96 1.62 32.40
C ALA A 230 10.53 1.76 31.86
N MET A 231 9.58 2.13 32.72
CA MET A 231 8.17 2.31 32.33
C MET A 231 7.99 3.47 31.35
N PHE A 232 8.79 4.54 31.43
CA PHE A 232 8.82 5.60 30.41
C PHE A 232 9.31 5.09 29.05
N ILE A 233 10.39 4.30 29.01
CA ILE A 233 10.90 3.72 27.76
C ILE A 233 9.88 2.72 27.18
N THR A 234 9.30 1.83 28.00
CA THR A 234 8.24 0.90 27.56
C THR A 234 7.02 1.65 27.03
N ALA A 235 6.57 2.70 27.73
CA ALA A 235 5.47 3.53 27.29
C ALA A 235 5.77 4.16 25.91
N SER A 236 6.91 4.83 25.76
CA SER A 236 7.30 5.44 24.50
C SER A 236 7.38 4.42 23.35
N LEU A 237 7.88 3.21 23.58
CA LEU A 237 7.92 2.14 22.56
C LEU A 237 6.51 1.68 22.15
N VAL A 238 5.66 1.32 23.13
CA VAL A 238 4.28 0.83 22.90
C VAL A 238 3.38 1.88 22.26
N ILE A 239 3.56 3.15 22.64
CA ILE A 239 2.83 4.30 22.09
C ILE A 239 3.31 4.63 20.67
N THR A 240 4.63 4.62 20.42
CA THR A 240 5.18 4.87 19.07
C THR A 240 4.76 3.76 18.10
N LEU A 241 4.82 2.50 18.51
CA LEU A 241 4.30 1.37 17.74
C LEU A 241 2.81 1.58 17.39
N GLY A 242 2.00 1.96 18.37
CA GLY A 242 0.58 2.26 18.18
C GLY A 242 0.32 3.41 17.20
N TYR A 243 1.09 4.51 17.27
CA TYR A 243 0.97 5.63 16.33
C TYR A 243 1.41 5.25 14.91
N ILE A 244 2.54 4.55 14.74
CA ILE A 244 3.02 4.15 13.41
C ILE A 244 2.02 3.19 12.76
N ASN A 245 1.47 2.23 13.51
CA ASN A 245 0.45 1.32 13.02
C ASN A 245 -0.82 2.06 12.56
N HIS A 246 -1.35 2.97 13.38
CA HIS A 246 -2.51 3.80 13.02
C HIS A 246 -2.23 4.62 11.75
N SER A 247 -1.04 5.22 11.67
CA SER A 247 -0.61 6.02 10.52
C SER A 247 -0.59 5.18 9.24
N LYS A 248 0.02 3.99 9.29
CA LYS A 248 0.17 3.11 8.12
C LYS A 248 -1.20 2.59 7.63
N ILE A 249 -2.08 2.16 8.54
CA ILE A 249 -3.44 1.72 8.17
C ILE A 249 -4.23 2.87 7.52
N VAL A 250 -4.14 4.10 8.05
CA VAL A 250 -4.83 5.28 7.47
C VAL A 250 -4.24 5.71 6.11
N MET A 251 -2.96 5.45 5.85
CA MET A 251 -2.27 5.84 4.61
C MET A 251 -2.31 4.77 3.50
N ARG A 252 -2.25 3.48 3.84
CA ARG A 252 -2.07 2.36 2.91
C ARG A 252 -3.03 1.18 3.11
N GLY A 253 -3.85 1.20 4.15
CA GLY A 253 -4.74 0.09 4.51
C GLY A 253 -4.06 -1.07 5.27
N ASP A 254 -2.73 -1.18 5.25
CA ASP A 254 -2.00 -2.27 5.89
C ASP A 254 -1.39 -1.91 7.27
N PRO A 255 -1.40 -2.83 8.26
CA PRO A 255 -0.78 -2.62 9.57
C PRO A 255 0.74 -2.56 9.50
N PHE A 256 1.37 -2.01 10.54
CA PHE A 256 2.82 -1.93 10.69
C PHE A 256 3.38 -3.28 11.14
N MET A 257 4.22 -3.87 10.29
CA MET A 257 4.76 -5.22 10.42
C MET A 257 6.20 -5.18 10.95
N PRO A 258 6.73 -6.27 11.54
CA PRO A 258 8.09 -6.29 12.07
C PRO A 258 9.19 -5.94 11.07
N TRP A 259 8.99 -6.26 9.79
CA TRP A 259 9.93 -5.95 8.72
C TRP A 259 9.92 -4.48 8.27
N ASP A 260 8.84 -3.71 8.50
CA ASP A 260 8.79 -2.28 8.16
C ASP A 260 9.88 -1.46 8.90
N ILE A 261 10.41 -1.98 10.01
CA ILE A 261 11.57 -1.41 10.72
C ILE A 261 12.78 -1.26 9.78
N TYR A 262 12.99 -2.20 8.85
CA TYR A 262 14.12 -2.15 7.90
C TYR A 262 13.88 -1.13 6.77
N ALA A 263 12.63 -0.78 6.45
CA ALA A 263 12.25 0.18 5.41
C ALA A 263 11.87 1.58 5.94
N ALA A 264 11.96 1.82 7.25
CA ALA A 264 11.53 3.06 7.89
C ALA A 264 12.16 4.34 7.28
N GLY A 265 13.39 4.25 6.74
CA GLY A 265 14.05 5.36 6.05
C GLY A 265 13.39 5.77 4.72
N VAL A 266 12.80 4.82 3.98
CA VAL A 266 12.09 5.06 2.72
C VAL A 266 10.65 5.49 3.00
N ALA A 267 9.97 4.82 3.94
CA ALA A 267 8.65 5.23 4.41
C ALA A 267 8.64 6.69 4.90
N ALA A 268 9.70 7.15 5.56
CA ALA A 268 9.87 8.55 5.95
C ALA A 268 9.92 9.51 4.74
N LYS A 269 10.64 9.17 3.65
CA LYS A 269 10.63 9.97 2.41
C LYS A 269 9.22 10.06 1.83
N CYS A 270 8.57 8.91 1.61
CA CYS A 270 7.25 8.83 0.99
C CYS A 270 6.16 9.55 1.80
N SER A 271 6.27 9.57 3.13
CA SER A 271 5.30 10.23 4.02
C SER A 271 5.09 11.73 3.73
N SER A 272 6.09 12.40 3.14
CA SER A 272 6.05 13.83 2.81
C SER A 272 4.97 14.23 1.80
N GLN A 273 4.42 13.28 1.03
CA GLN A 273 3.36 13.52 0.05
C GLN A 273 1.95 13.18 0.58
N TYR A 274 1.82 12.70 1.83
CA TYR A 274 0.54 12.35 2.45
C TYR A 274 0.13 13.41 3.47
N ASP A 275 -1.05 14.01 3.30
CA ASP A 275 -1.66 14.95 4.26
C ASP A 275 -1.95 14.24 5.61
N PHE A 276 -0.99 14.28 6.54
CA PHE A 276 -1.10 13.68 7.86
C PHE A 276 -2.11 14.44 8.73
N ARG A 277 -3.39 14.04 8.68
CA ARG A 277 -4.42 14.69 9.50
C ARG A 277 -4.40 14.22 10.94
N ILE A 278 -4.21 15.18 11.83
CA ILE A 278 -4.30 15.04 13.28
C ILE A 278 -5.77 14.77 13.66
N THR A 279 -6.14 13.49 13.81
CA THR A 279 -7.51 13.10 14.20
C THR A 279 -7.84 13.50 15.64
N VAL A 280 -9.13 13.56 15.99
CA VAL A 280 -9.55 13.81 17.40
C VAL A 280 -9.01 12.71 18.33
N GLN A 281 -8.88 11.48 17.83
CA GLN A 281 -8.21 10.37 18.47
C GLN A 281 -6.72 10.68 18.73
N PHE A 282 -5.99 11.18 17.73
CA PHE A 282 -4.58 11.60 17.85
C PHE A 282 -4.40 12.74 18.89
N VAL A 283 -5.32 13.69 18.96
CA VAL A 283 -5.31 14.75 19.98
C VAL A 283 -5.60 14.17 21.37
N ALA A 284 -6.61 13.31 21.50
CA ALA A 284 -6.94 12.65 22.77
C ALA A 284 -5.79 11.76 23.26
N SER A 285 -5.13 11.04 22.36
CA SER A 285 -3.98 10.21 22.69
C SER A 285 -2.77 11.05 23.12
N PHE A 286 -2.56 12.25 22.57
CA PHE A 286 -1.54 13.20 23.07
C PHE A 286 -1.81 13.62 24.54
N PHE A 287 -3.06 13.93 24.90
CA PHE A 287 -3.42 14.19 26.31
C PHE A 287 -3.24 12.95 27.20
N MET A 288 -3.50 11.75 26.68
CA MET A 288 -3.24 10.50 27.40
C MET A 288 -1.74 10.21 27.59
N VAL A 289 -0.85 10.64 26.69
CA VAL A 289 0.62 10.60 26.93
C VAL A 289 0.99 11.43 28.17
N ALA A 290 0.42 12.62 28.35
CA ALA A 290 0.64 13.43 29.55
C ALA A 290 0.11 12.74 30.82
N ALA A 291 -1.05 12.08 30.73
CA ALA A 291 -1.62 11.27 31.81
C ALA A 291 -0.72 10.06 32.18
N ILE A 292 -0.17 9.36 31.18
CA ILE A 292 0.79 8.27 31.36
C ILE A 292 2.07 8.77 32.03
N ILE A 293 2.63 9.90 31.59
CA ILE A 293 3.82 10.51 32.21
C ILE A 293 3.56 10.88 33.68
N LEU A 294 2.36 11.37 34.01
CA LEU A 294 1.94 11.63 35.39
C LEU A 294 1.86 10.32 36.20
N MET A 295 1.23 9.27 35.69
CA MET A 295 1.16 7.95 36.34
C MET A 295 2.55 7.34 36.57
N ILE A 296 3.48 7.50 35.62
CA ILE A 296 4.88 7.05 35.73
C ILE A 296 5.63 7.83 36.82
N ARG A 297 5.42 9.14 36.95
CA ARG A 297 6.00 9.94 38.05
C ARG A 297 5.39 9.62 39.42
N LEU A 298 4.12 9.27 39.48
CA LEU A 298 3.44 8.91 40.73
C LEU A 298 3.73 7.48 41.19
N SER A 299 4.03 6.57 40.26
CA SER A 299 4.13 5.13 40.56
C SER A 299 5.42 4.71 41.25
N HIS A 300 6.57 4.97 40.64
CA HIS A 300 7.86 4.40 41.02
C HIS A 300 8.71 5.34 41.87
N ARG A 301 8.99 4.93 43.11
CA ARG A 301 9.87 5.69 44.03
C ARG A 301 11.15 4.93 44.42
N SER A 302 11.28 3.65 44.09
CA SER A 302 12.45 2.83 44.48
C SER A 302 13.47 2.63 43.35
N ARG A 303 14.70 2.27 43.74
CA ARG A 303 15.80 1.86 42.85
C ARG A 303 16.39 0.55 43.34
N ILE A 304 16.56 -0.45 42.46
CA ILE A 304 17.19 -1.72 42.84
C ILE A 304 18.70 -1.49 43.02
N LYS A 305 19.15 -1.36 44.27
CA LYS A 305 20.58 -1.14 44.60
C LYS A 305 21.45 -2.38 44.41
N SER A 306 20.89 -3.58 44.58
CA SER A 306 21.67 -4.84 44.48
C SER A 306 21.83 -5.30 43.03
N VAL A 307 23.07 -5.35 42.56
CA VAL A 307 23.41 -5.91 41.24
C VAL A 307 23.04 -7.39 41.15
N LYS A 308 23.22 -8.17 42.24
CA LYS A 308 22.82 -9.59 42.26
C LYS A 308 21.32 -9.77 42.01
N ILE A 309 20.47 -8.94 42.64
CA ILE A 309 19.02 -8.99 42.42
C ILE A 309 18.66 -8.57 40.99
N ARG A 310 19.35 -7.56 40.42
CA ARG A 310 19.16 -7.17 39.01
C ARG A 310 19.52 -8.30 38.04
N MET A 311 20.64 -8.98 38.24
CA MET A 311 21.04 -10.10 37.37
C MET A 311 20.09 -11.29 37.49
N ILE A 312 19.69 -11.67 38.72
CA ILE A 312 18.71 -12.76 38.93
C ILE A 312 17.36 -12.40 38.30
N GLY A 313 16.88 -11.17 38.50
CA GLY A 313 15.62 -10.70 37.92
C GLY A 313 15.66 -10.64 36.39
N LEU A 314 16.76 -10.15 35.80
CA LEU A 314 16.96 -10.12 34.35
C LEU A 314 16.99 -11.55 33.78
N ILE A 315 17.76 -12.46 34.36
CA ILE A 315 17.83 -13.87 33.92
C ILE A 315 16.46 -14.53 34.03
N ALA A 316 15.75 -14.35 35.15
CA ALA A 316 14.40 -14.91 35.32
C ALA A 316 13.40 -14.33 34.31
N THR A 317 13.50 -13.03 33.98
CA THR A 317 12.66 -12.38 32.97
C THR A 317 12.97 -12.90 31.57
N LEU A 318 14.25 -13.09 31.21
CA LEU A 318 14.65 -13.63 29.93
C LEU A 318 14.23 -15.10 29.78
N VAL A 319 14.40 -15.93 30.83
CA VAL A 319 13.92 -17.32 30.83
C VAL A 319 12.40 -17.40 30.71
N ALA A 320 11.65 -16.55 31.42
CA ALA A 320 10.20 -16.47 31.27
C ALA A 320 9.77 -15.98 29.88
N GLY A 321 10.52 -15.03 29.29
CA GLY A 321 10.31 -14.55 27.93
C GLY A 321 10.55 -15.66 26.90
N THR A 322 11.67 -16.37 26.95
CA THR A 322 11.96 -17.52 26.07
C THR A 322 10.91 -18.62 26.24
N ALA A 323 10.49 -18.94 27.47
CA ALA A 323 9.46 -19.93 27.72
C ALA A 323 8.09 -19.53 27.12
N PHE A 324 7.72 -18.24 27.21
CA PHE A 324 6.53 -17.71 26.56
C PHE A 324 6.65 -17.70 25.03
N SER A 325 7.80 -17.30 24.47
CA SER A 325 8.03 -17.32 23.03
C SER A 325 7.96 -18.74 22.46
N CYS A 326 8.69 -19.69 23.03
CA CYS A 326 8.72 -21.08 22.54
C CYS A 326 7.43 -21.87 22.87
N GLY A 327 6.74 -21.54 23.97
CA GLY A 327 5.51 -22.22 24.40
C GLY A 327 4.20 -21.56 23.94
N PHE A 328 4.27 -20.40 23.26
CA PHE A 328 3.11 -19.71 22.70
C PHE A 328 3.47 -19.08 21.34
N LEU A 329 4.22 -17.96 21.33
CA LEU A 329 4.41 -17.14 20.11
C LEU A 329 4.94 -17.90 18.89
N PHE A 330 5.77 -18.92 19.10
CA PHE A 330 6.38 -19.73 18.03
C PHE A 330 5.71 -21.11 17.84
N GLN A 331 4.55 -21.37 18.45
CA GLN A 331 3.84 -22.65 18.33
C GLN A 331 2.59 -22.56 17.45
N SER A 332 2.78 -22.61 16.13
CA SER A 332 1.72 -22.63 15.10
C SER A 332 0.60 -23.65 15.38
N ASP A 333 0.93 -24.86 15.84
CA ASP A 333 -0.05 -25.89 16.21
C ASP A 333 -0.98 -25.50 17.36
N LEU A 334 -0.52 -24.64 18.28
CA LEU A 334 -1.35 -24.11 19.36
C LEU A 334 -2.24 -22.99 18.83
N HIS A 335 -1.72 -22.14 17.95
CA HIS A 335 -2.53 -21.12 17.26
C HIS A 335 -3.65 -21.74 16.43
N LYS A 336 -3.35 -22.78 15.62
CA LYS A 336 -4.35 -23.60 14.89
C LYS A 336 -5.42 -24.20 15.83
N LYS A 337 -5.07 -24.59 17.07
CA LYS A 337 -6.00 -25.16 18.08
C LYS A 337 -6.78 -24.12 18.90
N LEU A 338 -6.28 -22.88 18.95
CA LEU A 338 -6.89 -21.75 19.67
C LEU A 338 -7.64 -20.79 18.75
N ASP A 339 -7.74 -21.13 17.45
CA ASP A 339 -8.38 -20.28 16.43
C ASP A 339 -7.66 -18.92 16.24
N ILE A 340 -6.34 -18.88 16.45
CA ILE A 340 -5.53 -17.65 16.36
C ILE A 340 -4.95 -17.54 14.94
N SER A 341 -5.60 -16.76 14.08
CA SER A 341 -5.08 -16.47 12.73
C SER A 341 -3.99 -15.40 12.78
N TYR A 342 -2.96 -15.56 11.96
CA TYR A 342 -1.97 -14.51 11.67
C TYR A 342 -1.58 -14.53 10.19
N SER A 343 -2.61 -14.51 9.33
CA SER A 343 -2.45 -14.48 7.87
C SER A 343 -1.55 -13.33 7.42
N LEU A 344 -0.76 -13.59 6.39
CA LEU A 344 0.11 -12.61 5.76
C LEU A 344 -0.60 -11.79 4.68
N TYR A 345 -1.78 -12.24 4.23
CA TYR A 345 -2.67 -11.51 3.34
C TYR A 345 -4.15 -11.88 3.63
N PRO A 346 -5.05 -10.90 3.82
CA PRO A 346 -4.76 -9.50 4.18
C PRO A 346 -4.26 -9.40 5.64
N PRO A 347 -3.09 -8.79 5.92
CA PRO A 347 -2.53 -8.78 7.28
C PRO A 347 -3.34 -7.95 8.28
N LEU A 348 -4.24 -7.07 7.82
CA LEU A 348 -5.12 -6.27 8.68
C LEU A 348 -6.07 -7.14 9.51
N GLU A 349 -6.53 -8.28 8.97
CA GLU A 349 -7.44 -9.20 9.66
C GLU A 349 -6.83 -9.69 10.99
N SER A 350 -5.57 -10.11 10.98
CA SER A 350 -4.90 -10.60 12.19
C SER A 350 -4.75 -9.51 13.26
N TYR A 351 -4.62 -8.23 12.87
CA TYR A 351 -4.55 -7.09 13.78
C TYR A 351 -5.92 -6.76 14.38
N ASN A 352 -7.01 -6.94 13.62
CA ASN A 352 -8.38 -6.83 14.12
C ASN A 352 -8.75 -7.99 15.07
N GLU A 353 -8.33 -9.21 14.75
CA GLU A 353 -8.62 -10.42 15.55
C GLU A 353 -7.86 -10.48 16.87
N ASN A 354 -6.56 -10.16 16.87
CA ASN A 354 -5.66 -10.45 18.00
C ASN A 354 -5.18 -9.20 18.76
N GLY A 355 -5.37 -8.01 18.18
CA GLY A 355 -4.83 -6.75 18.67
C GLY A 355 -3.39 -6.49 18.21
N THR A 356 -3.11 -5.21 17.97
CA THR A 356 -1.86 -4.61 17.48
C THR A 356 -0.61 -5.19 18.14
N ILE A 357 -0.60 -5.26 19.47
CA ILE A 357 0.59 -5.69 20.23
C ILE A 357 0.87 -7.18 20.05
N LEU A 358 -0.16 -8.02 19.98
CA LEU A 358 0.05 -9.46 19.82
C LEU A 358 0.39 -9.79 18.37
N SER A 359 -0.34 -9.24 17.39
CA SER A 359 -0.13 -9.51 15.96
C SER A 359 1.29 -9.14 15.53
N PHE A 360 1.80 -7.98 15.94
CA PHE A 360 3.19 -7.59 15.65
C PHE A 360 4.20 -8.65 16.12
N PHE A 361 4.01 -9.23 17.32
CA PHE A 361 4.91 -10.26 17.85
C PHE A 361 4.64 -11.67 17.28
N LEU A 362 3.42 -11.98 16.82
CA LEU A 362 3.12 -13.21 16.07
C LEU A 362 3.76 -13.17 14.67
N HIS A 363 3.75 -12.02 13.99
CA HIS A 363 4.40 -11.86 12.68
C HIS A 363 5.94 -11.93 12.74
N LEU A 364 6.56 -12.00 13.93
CA LEU A 364 7.98 -12.35 14.07
C LEU A 364 8.29 -13.79 13.61
N ASN A 365 7.31 -14.71 13.58
CA ASN A 365 7.47 -16.01 12.92
C ASN A 365 7.80 -15.86 11.43
N ASN A 366 7.29 -14.79 10.82
CA ASN A 366 7.32 -14.53 9.39
C ASN A 366 8.40 -13.50 9.02
N ILE A 367 9.36 -13.18 9.92
CA ILE A 367 10.41 -12.18 9.66
C ILE A 367 11.61 -12.74 8.85
N LYS A 368 11.66 -14.05 8.64
CA LYS A 368 12.48 -14.67 7.60
C LYS A 368 11.61 -14.87 6.34
N PRO A 369 12.13 -14.62 5.13
CA PRO A 369 11.53 -15.12 3.90
C PRO A 369 11.22 -16.62 3.98
N LYS A 370 10.23 -17.08 3.22
CA LYS A 370 10.06 -18.50 2.94
C LYS A 370 11.21 -18.95 2.02
N GLY A 371 11.57 -20.22 2.06
CA GLY A 371 12.75 -20.71 1.35
C GLY A 371 14.10 -20.45 2.05
N VAL A 372 14.16 -19.76 3.20
CA VAL A 372 15.38 -19.71 4.07
C VAL A 372 15.56 -21.03 4.85
N ILE A 373 15.66 -22.12 4.09
CA ILE A 373 16.49 -23.28 4.42
C ILE A 373 17.92 -22.84 4.11
N ASP A 374 18.89 -23.18 4.97
CA ASP A 374 20.28 -22.71 4.87
C ASP A 374 20.94 -23.12 3.54
N ASN A 375 20.78 -22.28 2.50
CA ASN A 375 21.20 -22.54 1.12
C ASN A 375 22.51 -21.80 0.82
N THR A 376 23.53 -22.54 0.41
CA THR A 376 24.82 -21.96 -0.01
C THR A 376 24.84 -21.68 -1.52
N PRO A 377 25.74 -20.82 -2.02
CA PRO A 377 25.85 -20.56 -3.46
C PRO A 377 26.15 -21.81 -4.28
N GLU A 378 26.90 -22.77 -3.73
CA GLU A 378 27.18 -24.06 -4.37
C GLU A 378 25.91 -24.89 -4.54
N GLN A 379 25.02 -24.88 -3.55
CA GLN A 379 23.72 -25.56 -3.63
C GLN A 379 22.79 -24.89 -4.66
N ALA A 380 22.75 -23.56 -4.71
CA ALA A 380 22.06 -22.84 -5.79
C ALA A 380 22.61 -23.25 -7.17
N ALA A 381 23.93 -23.32 -7.33
CA ALA A 381 24.56 -23.72 -8.59
C ALA A 381 24.30 -25.19 -8.98
N ASP A 382 24.21 -26.11 -8.02
CA ASP A 382 23.81 -27.50 -8.27
C ASP A 382 22.33 -27.60 -8.70
N ILE A 383 21.45 -26.82 -8.08
CA ILE A 383 20.03 -26.74 -8.44
C ILE A 383 19.87 -26.13 -9.84
N ILE A 384 20.61 -25.07 -10.18
CA ILE A 384 20.65 -24.49 -11.53
C ILE A 384 21.04 -25.57 -12.55
N ARG A 385 22.13 -26.33 -12.31
CA ARG A 385 22.56 -27.43 -13.19
C ARG A 385 21.51 -28.54 -13.34
N LYS A 386 20.81 -28.92 -12.26
CA LYS A 386 19.69 -29.87 -12.28
C LYS A 386 18.61 -29.41 -13.28
N TYR A 387 18.13 -28.17 -13.15
CA TYR A 387 17.02 -27.69 -13.97
C TYR A 387 17.43 -27.30 -15.39
N ASP A 388 18.68 -26.89 -15.64
CA ASP A 388 19.14 -26.58 -16.99
C ASP A 388 19.17 -27.84 -17.88
N GLN A 389 19.63 -28.98 -17.34
CA GLN A 389 19.55 -30.28 -18.01
C GLN A 389 18.09 -30.71 -18.26
N ILE A 390 17.20 -30.57 -17.27
CA ILE A 390 15.77 -30.94 -17.43
C ILE A 390 15.09 -30.07 -18.49
N LYS A 391 15.39 -28.76 -18.53
CA LYS A 391 14.90 -27.81 -19.54
C LYS A 391 15.40 -28.17 -20.95
N ASP A 392 16.66 -28.60 -21.08
CA ASP A 392 17.22 -29.09 -22.36
C ASP A 392 16.61 -30.45 -22.77
N ASP A 393 16.41 -31.38 -21.84
CA ASP A 393 15.83 -32.72 -22.09
C ASP A 393 14.35 -32.65 -22.50
N LEU A 394 13.57 -31.75 -21.89
CA LEU A 394 12.20 -31.38 -22.31
C LEU A 394 12.21 -30.57 -23.63
N GLY A 395 13.37 -30.01 -23.99
CA GLY A 395 13.54 -29.15 -25.16
C GLY A 395 12.71 -27.88 -25.07
N LEU A 396 12.70 -27.21 -23.91
CA LEU A 396 11.94 -25.96 -23.70
C LEU A 396 12.66 -24.73 -24.29
N ASP A 397 13.97 -24.81 -24.52
CA ASP A 397 14.83 -23.69 -24.93
C ASP A 397 14.73 -23.35 -26.45
N ARG A 398 13.50 -23.39 -26.99
CA ARG A 398 13.20 -23.15 -28.41
C ARG A 398 13.01 -21.65 -28.65
N GLN A 399 13.74 -21.10 -29.61
CA GLN A 399 13.46 -19.75 -30.10
C GLN A 399 12.10 -19.73 -30.79
N ILE A 400 11.15 -18.97 -30.23
CA ILE A 400 9.84 -18.71 -30.87
C ILE A 400 10.03 -17.69 -31.99
N PHE A 401 10.87 -16.67 -31.74
CA PHE A 401 11.30 -15.73 -32.76
C PHE A 401 12.29 -16.36 -33.74
N THR A 402 11.86 -16.55 -35.01
CA THR A 402 12.68 -17.20 -36.05
C THR A 402 13.19 -16.24 -37.13
N GLN A 403 13.01 -14.93 -37.00
CA GLN A 403 13.52 -13.96 -37.97
C GLN A 403 15.00 -13.65 -37.75
N LYS A 404 15.62 -12.98 -38.72
CA LYS A 404 17.08 -12.71 -38.74
C LYS A 404 17.48 -11.40 -38.03
N GLU A 405 16.59 -10.43 -38.00
CA GLU A 405 16.78 -9.13 -37.33
C GLU A 405 16.10 -9.15 -35.97
N LYS A 406 16.74 -8.60 -34.93
CA LYS A 406 16.22 -8.65 -33.55
C LYS A 406 15.09 -7.63 -33.38
N PRO A 407 13.99 -7.97 -32.70
CA PRO A 407 12.89 -7.04 -32.54
C PRO A 407 13.20 -5.98 -31.49
N ASN A 408 12.68 -4.76 -31.65
CA ASN A 408 12.55 -3.79 -30.57
C ASN A 408 11.54 -4.33 -29.55
N VAL A 409 11.77 -4.10 -28.25
CA VAL A 409 10.92 -4.65 -27.17
C VAL A 409 10.50 -3.54 -26.21
N ILE A 410 9.20 -3.28 -26.16
CA ILE A 410 8.59 -2.18 -25.42
C ILE A 410 7.63 -2.76 -24.39
N CYS A 411 8.04 -2.76 -23.13
CA CYS A 411 7.25 -3.29 -22.02
C CYS A 411 6.65 -2.14 -21.22
N VAL A 412 5.32 -1.98 -21.29
CA VAL A 412 4.56 -0.97 -20.56
C VAL A 412 3.79 -1.63 -19.42
N MET A 413 4.15 -1.26 -18.19
CA MET A 413 3.35 -1.54 -17.01
C MET A 413 2.50 -0.30 -16.68
N SER A 414 1.20 -0.38 -16.95
CA SER A 414 0.27 0.74 -16.75
C SER A 414 -0.28 0.74 -15.32
N GLU A 415 0.02 1.82 -14.60
CA GLU A 415 -0.37 2.03 -13.21
C GLU A 415 -1.88 1.85 -13.04
N SER A 416 -2.27 1.00 -12.08
CA SER A 416 -3.66 0.69 -11.75
C SER A 416 -4.55 0.28 -12.94
N PHE A 417 -3.99 -0.18 -14.07
CA PHE A 417 -4.79 -0.58 -15.23
C PHE A 417 -5.48 -1.92 -14.98
N ALA A 418 -6.81 -1.96 -15.06
CA ALA A 418 -7.58 -3.17 -14.79
C ALA A 418 -8.82 -3.28 -15.68
N ASP A 419 -9.16 -4.51 -16.05
CA ASP A 419 -10.48 -4.84 -16.57
C ASP A 419 -11.34 -5.40 -15.42
N LEU A 420 -12.28 -4.58 -14.95
CA LEU A 420 -13.16 -4.97 -13.84
C LEU A 420 -14.21 -6.03 -14.25
N ARG A 421 -14.38 -6.33 -15.54
CA ARG A 421 -15.22 -7.45 -16.02
C ARG A 421 -14.70 -8.80 -15.51
N LEU A 422 -13.40 -8.92 -15.26
CA LEU A 422 -12.74 -10.10 -14.66
C LEU A 422 -13.28 -10.44 -13.25
N ILE A 423 -13.80 -9.44 -12.52
CA ILE A 423 -14.54 -9.68 -11.27
C ILE A 423 -16.00 -9.96 -11.61
N ARG A 424 -16.65 -9.03 -12.32
CA ARG A 424 -18.01 -9.20 -12.85
C ARG A 424 -18.37 -8.13 -13.86
N ASP A 425 -19.08 -8.50 -14.92
CA ASP A 425 -19.72 -7.56 -15.84
C ASP A 425 -20.62 -6.54 -15.13
N PHE A 426 -20.55 -5.30 -15.61
CA PHE A 426 -21.50 -4.23 -15.30
C PHE A 426 -21.62 -3.29 -16.50
N ARG A 427 -22.71 -2.51 -16.53
CA ARG A 427 -22.97 -1.57 -17.64
C ARG A 427 -22.46 -0.18 -17.31
N THR A 428 -21.93 0.48 -18.33
CA THR A 428 -21.51 1.87 -18.33
C THR A 428 -22.14 2.62 -19.50
N SER A 429 -22.21 3.95 -19.42
CA SER A 429 -22.79 4.81 -20.46
C SER A 429 -22.07 4.71 -21.81
N GLU A 430 -20.77 4.45 -21.75
CA GLU A 430 -19.86 4.19 -22.88
C GLU A 430 -18.98 2.98 -22.49
N PRO A 431 -18.39 2.23 -23.44
CA PRO A 431 -17.41 1.18 -23.13
C PRO A 431 -16.23 1.73 -22.32
N VAL A 432 -15.47 0.90 -21.58
CA VAL A 432 -14.32 1.38 -20.77
C VAL A 432 -12.98 1.26 -21.51
N LEU A 433 -12.76 0.15 -22.23
CA LEU A 433 -11.48 -0.18 -22.89
C LEU A 433 -11.67 -0.51 -24.40
N PRO A 434 -12.35 0.35 -25.20
CA PRO A 434 -12.74 0.01 -26.57
C PRO A 434 -11.58 -0.22 -27.54
N PHE A 435 -10.42 0.41 -27.36
CA PHE A 435 -9.28 0.11 -28.23
C PHE A 435 -8.64 -1.23 -27.87
N TYR A 436 -8.33 -1.46 -26.59
CA TYR A 436 -7.85 -2.74 -26.07
C TYR A 436 -8.76 -3.89 -26.52
N ASP A 437 -10.09 -3.77 -26.32
CA ASP A 437 -11.10 -4.72 -26.77
C ASP A 437 -11.04 -4.96 -28.30
N SER A 438 -10.76 -3.92 -29.10
CA SER A 438 -10.74 -4.02 -30.57
C SER A 438 -9.50 -4.70 -31.15
N ILE A 439 -8.43 -4.87 -30.37
CA ILE A 439 -7.17 -5.51 -30.82
C ILE A 439 -6.92 -6.91 -30.22
N LEU A 440 -7.87 -7.46 -29.44
CA LEU A 440 -7.69 -8.77 -28.80
C LEU A 440 -7.55 -9.93 -29.79
N ASP A 441 -8.26 -9.90 -30.91
CA ASP A 441 -8.15 -10.93 -31.97
C ASP A 441 -6.78 -10.89 -32.69
N ASP A 442 -6.15 -9.71 -32.75
CA ASP A 442 -4.86 -9.43 -33.38
C ASP A 442 -3.67 -9.46 -32.37
N THR A 443 -3.88 -9.93 -31.14
CA THR A 443 -2.87 -9.99 -30.07
C THR A 443 -2.89 -11.30 -29.30
N LEU A 444 -1.79 -11.61 -28.60
CA LEU A 444 -1.85 -12.56 -27.48
C LEU A 444 -2.28 -11.80 -26.24
N HIS A 445 -3.27 -12.30 -25.50
CA HIS A 445 -3.83 -11.59 -24.36
C HIS A 445 -4.25 -12.55 -23.25
N GLY A 446 -4.44 -12.03 -22.04
CA GLY A 446 -4.83 -12.86 -20.90
C GLY A 446 -4.87 -12.13 -19.58
N GLU A 447 -4.82 -12.92 -18.51
CA GLU A 447 -4.94 -12.45 -17.13
C GLU A 447 -3.63 -12.60 -16.35
N LEU A 448 -3.29 -11.62 -15.54
CA LEU A 448 -2.06 -11.53 -14.77
C LEU A 448 -2.38 -11.52 -13.29
N GLN A 449 -2.16 -12.67 -12.64
CA GLN A 449 -2.23 -12.84 -11.20
C GLN A 449 -1.06 -12.12 -10.54
N VAL A 450 -1.32 -10.93 -10.01
CA VAL A 450 -0.33 -10.12 -9.28
C VAL A 450 -0.32 -10.44 -7.80
N SER A 451 0.79 -10.13 -7.13
CA SER A 451 1.00 -10.38 -5.70
C SER A 451 0.56 -9.23 -4.77
N ILE A 452 -0.13 -8.22 -5.30
CA ILE A 452 -0.40 -6.94 -4.64
C ILE A 452 -1.76 -6.35 -5.04
N PHE A 453 -2.36 -5.54 -4.16
CA PHE A 453 -3.61 -4.79 -4.40
C PHE A 453 -3.45 -3.35 -3.93
N ALA A 454 -3.89 -2.38 -4.74
CA ALA A 454 -3.92 -0.94 -4.45
C ALA A 454 -2.60 -0.27 -3.98
N GLY A 455 -1.46 -0.93 -4.18
CA GLY A 455 -0.15 -0.35 -3.94
C GLY A 455 0.96 -1.39 -3.79
N GLY A 456 2.12 -1.11 -4.37
CA GLY A 456 3.31 -1.96 -4.24
C GLY A 456 4.03 -2.26 -5.56
N THR A 457 3.55 -1.72 -6.67
CA THR A 457 4.11 -1.58 -8.04
C THR A 457 5.51 -2.19 -8.27
N CYS A 458 6.53 -1.76 -7.51
CA CYS A 458 7.90 -2.29 -7.55
C CYS A 458 8.03 -3.82 -7.39
N ASN A 459 7.04 -4.47 -6.77
CA ASN A 459 6.97 -5.92 -6.64
C ASN A 459 6.57 -6.55 -7.98
N THR A 460 5.54 -6.05 -8.66
CA THR A 460 5.17 -6.49 -10.02
C THR A 460 6.29 -6.20 -11.02
N GLU A 461 6.97 -5.05 -10.92
CA GLU A 461 8.17 -4.72 -11.71
C GLU A 461 9.27 -5.77 -11.52
N PHE A 462 9.59 -6.12 -10.27
CA PHE A 462 10.59 -7.14 -9.94
C PHE A 462 10.20 -8.52 -10.45
N GLU A 463 8.95 -8.95 -10.24
CA GLU A 463 8.51 -10.27 -10.68
C GLU A 463 8.68 -10.39 -12.21
N PHE A 464 8.23 -9.39 -12.97
CA PHE A 464 8.40 -9.30 -14.42
C PHE A 464 9.87 -9.22 -14.88
N LEU A 465 10.65 -8.28 -14.35
CA LEU A 465 12.02 -8.03 -14.81
C LEU A 465 12.99 -9.16 -14.42
N THR A 466 12.80 -9.82 -13.27
CA THR A 466 13.76 -10.83 -12.79
C THR A 466 13.35 -12.26 -13.13
N GLY A 467 12.05 -12.56 -13.24
CA GLY A 467 11.55 -13.94 -13.32
C GLY A 467 11.44 -14.62 -11.95
N TYR A 468 11.66 -13.90 -10.85
CA TYR A 468 11.46 -14.37 -9.48
C TYR A 468 10.08 -13.99 -8.93
N SER A 469 9.65 -14.56 -7.81
CA SER A 469 8.33 -14.26 -7.23
C SER A 469 8.41 -13.74 -5.80
N VAL A 470 7.60 -12.74 -5.46
CA VAL A 470 7.48 -12.26 -4.08
C VAL A 470 6.74 -13.24 -3.17
N ALA A 471 6.18 -14.34 -3.72
CA ALA A 471 5.57 -15.43 -2.97
C ALA A 471 6.49 -16.12 -1.95
N GLY A 472 7.81 -16.11 -2.19
CA GLY A 472 8.82 -16.57 -1.24
C GLY A 472 9.36 -15.49 -0.30
N LEU A 473 9.13 -14.22 -0.60
CA LEU A 473 9.69 -13.08 0.12
C LEU A 473 8.82 -12.67 1.32
N LEU A 474 9.23 -11.63 2.06
CA LEU A 474 8.44 -11.07 3.17
C LEU A 474 7.19 -10.36 2.60
N PRO A 475 5.95 -10.78 2.90
CA PRO A 475 4.77 -10.19 2.29
C PRO A 475 4.59 -8.71 2.65
N GLY A 476 4.21 -7.90 1.66
CA GLY A 476 4.11 -6.45 1.82
C GLY A 476 5.46 -5.71 1.93
N SER A 477 6.60 -6.40 1.85
CA SER A 477 7.89 -5.74 1.65
C SER A 477 7.96 -5.10 0.25
N SER A 478 8.75 -4.02 0.10
CA SER A 478 9.16 -3.48 -1.19
C SER A 478 10.47 -4.13 -1.60
N VAL A 479 10.47 -4.93 -2.65
CA VAL A 479 11.65 -5.70 -3.05
C VAL A 479 12.88 -4.84 -3.33
N TYR A 480 12.71 -3.65 -3.91
CA TYR A 480 13.82 -2.73 -4.16
C TYR A 480 14.40 -2.15 -2.86
N THR A 481 13.55 -1.75 -1.91
CA THR A 481 13.99 -1.24 -0.61
C THR A 481 14.54 -2.33 0.32
N PHE A 482 14.08 -3.57 0.22
CA PHE A 482 14.51 -4.66 1.11
C PHE A 482 15.67 -5.49 0.56
N TYR A 483 15.61 -5.90 -0.71
CA TYR A 483 16.42 -7.00 -1.24
C TYR A 483 17.42 -6.58 -2.32
N ILE A 484 17.02 -5.74 -3.28
CA ILE A 484 17.94 -5.28 -4.33
C ILE A 484 18.95 -4.31 -3.71
N LYS A 485 20.13 -4.82 -3.33
CA LYS A 485 21.22 -4.07 -2.69
C LYS A 485 22.48 -4.03 -3.54
N GLU A 486 22.84 -5.17 -4.11
CA GLU A 486 23.94 -5.37 -5.05
C GLU A 486 23.39 -5.64 -6.47
N PRO A 487 24.23 -5.70 -7.51
CA PRO A 487 23.80 -6.02 -8.88
C PRO A 487 23.12 -7.39 -8.97
N MET A 488 22.07 -7.50 -9.77
CA MET A 488 21.24 -8.69 -9.94
C MET A 488 20.91 -8.91 -11.42
N ARG A 489 21.11 -10.13 -11.91
CA ARG A 489 21.02 -10.51 -13.33
C ARG A 489 19.56 -10.56 -13.81
N ALA A 490 19.04 -9.44 -14.29
CA ALA A 490 17.65 -9.26 -14.71
C ALA A 490 17.49 -9.02 -16.24
N MET A 491 16.24 -8.93 -16.71
CA MET A 491 15.85 -8.68 -18.11
C MET A 491 16.65 -7.58 -18.82
N PRO A 492 16.94 -6.38 -18.22
CA PRO A 492 17.75 -5.36 -18.88
C PRO A 492 19.17 -5.87 -19.19
N THR A 493 19.81 -6.55 -18.24
CA THR A 493 21.14 -7.18 -18.46
C THR A 493 21.12 -8.17 -19.61
N LEU A 494 20.07 -8.99 -19.75
CA LEU A 494 19.94 -9.98 -20.83
C LEU A 494 19.76 -9.33 -22.21
N PHE A 495 19.01 -8.23 -22.30
CA PHE A 495 18.86 -7.43 -23.52
C PHE A 495 20.17 -6.69 -23.87
N ARG A 496 20.82 -6.05 -22.90
CA ARG A 496 22.10 -5.34 -23.06
C ARG A 496 23.22 -6.26 -23.56
N GLU A 497 23.33 -7.47 -23.01
CA GLU A 497 24.27 -8.51 -23.52
C GLU A 497 23.95 -8.98 -24.93
N ASN A 498 22.69 -8.84 -25.36
CA ASN A 498 22.27 -9.07 -26.73
C ASN A 498 22.47 -7.87 -27.67
N GLY A 499 23.10 -6.79 -27.20
CA GLY A 499 23.41 -5.59 -27.98
C GLY A 499 22.29 -4.57 -28.05
N TYR A 500 21.27 -4.66 -27.18
CA TYR A 500 20.21 -3.66 -27.12
C TYR A 500 20.65 -2.43 -26.31
N ARG A 501 20.12 -1.25 -26.66
CA ARG A 501 20.05 -0.10 -25.74
C ARG A 501 18.97 -0.38 -24.69
N THR A 502 19.27 -0.21 -23.39
CA THR A 502 18.30 -0.54 -22.32
C THR A 502 17.89 0.66 -21.47
N LEU A 503 16.59 0.96 -21.47
CA LEU A 503 16.05 2.20 -20.91
C LEU A 503 14.83 1.96 -19.99
N ALA A 504 14.91 2.43 -18.75
CA ALA A 504 13.74 2.56 -17.88
C ALA A 504 13.07 3.94 -18.05
N ILE A 505 11.74 4.00 -18.03
CA ILE A 505 10.98 5.27 -18.02
C ILE A 505 9.95 5.22 -16.90
N HIS A 506 9.98 6.17 -15.96
CA HIS A 506 8.92 6.36 -14.98
C HIS A 506 8.66 7.86 -14.76
N PRO A 507 7.49 8.39 -15.11
CA PRO A 507 7.26 9.84 -15.15
C PRO A 507 6.88 10.40 -13.76
N PHE A 508 7.60 9.96 -12.72
CA PHE A 508 7.44 10.38 -11.33
C PHE A 508 8.81 10.55 -10.62
N ASP A 509 8.80 10.79 -9.30
CA ASP A 509 10.00 10.96 -8.47
C ASP A 509 10.89 9.69 -8.52
N PRO A 510 12.15 9.77 -8.97
CA PRO A 510 12.99 8.59 -9.16
C PRO A 510 13.39 7.89 -7.85
N GLN A 511 13.26 8.57 -6.69
CA GLN A 511 13.48 7.95 -5.37
C GLN A 511 12.29 7.13 -4.87
N TRP A 512 11.11 7.19 -5.51
CA TRP A 512 10.00 6.33 -5.12
C TRP A 512 10.34 4.87 -5.42
N TRP A 513 10.17 4.04 -4.39
CA TRP A 513 10.65 2.65 -4.32
C TRP A 513 12.17 2.46 -4.51
N ASP A 514 13.01 3.46 -4.23
CA ASP A 514 14.47 3.43 -4.45
C ASP A 514 14.87 3.05 -5.90
N ARG A 515 14.04 3.39 -6.92
CA ARG A 515 14.29 3.03 -8.34
C ARG A 515 15.58 3.63 -8.89
N ASP A 516 15.92 4.85 -8.48
CA ASP A 516 17.21 5.52 -8.72
C ASP A 516 18.42 4.64 -8.38
N ARG A 517 18.28 3.78 -7.37
CA ARG A 517 19.30 2.82 -6.93
C ARG A 517 19.06 1.40 -7.46
N ALA A 518 17.81 0.99 -7.66
CA ALA A 518 17.47 -0.38 -8.05
C ALA A 518 17.63 -0.64 -9.56
N TYR A 519 17.28 0.31 -10.44
CA TYR A 519 17.38 0.11 -11.89
C TYR A 519 18.83 -0.08 -12.39
N PRO A 520 19.85 0.65 -11.89
CA PRO A 520 21.25 0.35 -12.19
C PRO A 520 21.68 -1.04 -11.70
N MET A 521 21.13 -1.54 -10.59
CA MET A 521 21.43 -2.87 -10.06
C MET A 521 20.78 -4.00 -10.88
N LEU A 522 19.60 -3.76 -11.47
CA LEU A 522 18.98 -4.66 -12.45
C LEU A 522 19.66 -4.58 -13.85
N GLY A 523 20.53 -3.59 -14.03
CA GLY A 523 21.39 -3.43 -15.21
C GLY A 523 20.75 -2.69 -16.38
N PHE A 524 19.81 -1.77 -16.13
CA PHE A 524 19.44 -0.74 -17.11
C PHE A 524 20.61 0.22 -17.34
N ASP A 525 20.87 0.60 -18.59
CA ASP A 525 21.88 1.61 -18.94
C ASP A 525 21.39 3.03 -18.64
N GLU A 526 20.11 3.30 -18.87
CA GLU A 526 19.49 4.61 -18.78
C GLU A 526 18.18 4.60 -17.98
N TYR A 527 17.87 5.72 -17.32
CA TYR A 527 16.61 5.92 -16.58
C TYR A 527 16.10 7.36 -16.76
N ILE A 528 14.90 7.50 -17.33
CA ILE A 528 14.16 8.76 -17.47
C ILE A 528 13.13 8.88 -16.34
N SER A 529 13.22 9.98 -15.59
CA SER A 529 12.35 10.32 -14.46
C SER A 529 11.42 11.50 -14.78
N GLN A 530 10.56 11.92 -13.85
CA GLN A 530 9.74 13.14 -13.99
C GLN A 530 10.55 14.41 -14.30
N GLY A 531 11.83 14.47 -13.89
CA GLY A 531 12.70 15.63 -14.15
C GLY A 531 13.13 15.76 -15.61
N ASP A 532 12.94 14.71 -16.42
CA ASP A 532 13.53 14.52 -17.74
C ASP A 532 12.47 14.58 -18.88
N PHE A 533 11.30 15.17 -18.58
CA PHE A 533 10.21 15.46 -19.51
C PHE A 533 10.11 16.98 -19.75
N GLU A 534 10.22 17.41 -21.00
CA GLU A 534 10.01 18.80 -21.40
C GLU A 534 8.51 19.06 -21.67
N GLU A 535 7.94 20.06 -20.98
CA GLU A 535 6.53 20.51 -21.07
C GLU A 535 5.44 19.40 -21.23
N PRO A 536 5.47 18.30 -20.44
CA PRO A 536 4.57 17.16 -20.63
C PRO A 536 3.09 17.49 -20.39
N LYS A 537 2.19 16.83 -21.12
CA LYS A 537 0.74 16.87 -20.83
C LYS A 537 0.48 16.25 -19.46
N ILE A 538 -0.13 17.04 -18.57
CA ILE A 538 -0.53 16.63 -17.22
C ILE A 538 -2.02 16.26 -17.20
N VAL A 539 -2.35 15.05 -16.78
CA VAL A 539 -3.72 14.61 -16.46
C VAL A 539 -3.89 14.57 -14.94
N ARG A 540 -4.93 15.23 -14.45
CA ARG A 540 -5.08 15.61 -13.02
C ARG A 540 -3.83 16.34 -12.48
N ARG A 541 -2.90 15.60 -11.89
CA ARG A 541 -1.66 16.07 -11.24
C ARG A 541 -0.41 15.27 -11.62
N PHE A 542 -0.54 14.29 -12.52
CA PHE A 542 0.52 13.40 -12.96
C PHE A 542 0.79 13.61 -14.45
N ILE A 543 2.00 13.29 -14.90
CA ILE A 543 2.30 13.19 -16.33
C ILE A 543 1.38 12.11 -16.93
N SER A 544 0.79 12.43 -18.07
CA SER A 544 -0.14 11.53 -18.78
C SER A 544 0.56 10.31 -19.38
N ASP A 545 -0.19 9.23 -19.56
CA ASP A 545 0.30 8.02 -20.23
C ASP A 545 0.65 8.33 -21.70
N GLU A 546 -0.12 9.21 -22.35
CA GLU A 546 0.19 9.80 -23.65
C GLU A 546 1.60 10.43 -23.71
N SER A 547 1.96 11.25 -22.70
CA SER A 547 3.32 11.83 -22.64
C SER A 547 4.40 10.77 -22.38
N ALA A 548 4.10 9.73 -21.60
CA ALA A 548 5.02 8.62 -21.38
C ALA A 548 5.27 7.82 -22.68
N PHE A 549 4.24 7.61 -23.50
CA PHE A 549 4.36 6.85 -24.75
C PHE A 549 4.97 7.68 -25.88
N TYR A 550 4.73 8.99 -25.96
CA TYR A 550 5.55 9.87 -26.81
C TYR A 550 7.03 9.85 -26.39
N ARG A 551 7.34 9.78 -25.08
CA ARG A 551 8.73 9.64 -24.61
C ARG A 551 9.36 8.29 -25.00
N ILE A 552 8.58 7.20 -25.06
CA ILE A 552 9.03 5.91 -25.64
C ILE A 552 9.38 6.10 -27.13
N ILE A 553 8.48 6.71 -27.90
CA ILE A 553 8.64 6.94 -29.34
C ILE A 553 9.88 7.79 -29.62
N GLU A 554 10.04 8.91 -28.91
CA GLU A 554 11.23 9.77 -29.02
C GLU A 554 12.54 9.03 -28.73
N GLU A 555 12.57 8.12 -27.77
CA GLU A 555 13.80 7.40 -27.42
C GLU A 555 14.07 6.22 -28.34
N TYR A 556 13.04 5.63 -28.94
CA TYR A 556 13.20 4.77 -30.11
C TYR A 556 13.81 5.56 -31.28
N GLU A 557 13.24 6.71 -31.67
CA GLU A 557 13.76 7.54 -32.78
C GLU A 557 15.20 8.06 -32.56
N LYS A 558 15.63 8.24 -31.30
CA LYS A 558 17.01 8.61 -30.93
C LYS A 558 17.98 7.42 -30.87
N THR A 559 17.48 6.19 -30.91
CA THR A 559 18.33 4.99 -30.85
C THR A 559 19.10 4.83 -32.17
N PRO A 560 20.40 4.48 -32.16
CA PRO A 560 21.18 4.40 -33.40
C PRO A 560 20.68 3.31 -34.34
N ILE A 561 20.73 3.58 -35.65
CA ILE A 561 20.46 2.60 -36.72
C ILE A 561 21.28 1.31 -36.47
N ASP A 562 20.67 0.16 -36.76
CA ASP A 562 21.18 -1.19 -36.49
C ASP A 562 21.34 -1.56 -34.98
N THR A 563 20.85 -0.73 -34.05
CA THR A 563 20.85 -1.01 -32.59
C THR A 563 19.42 -1.27 -32.09
N PRO A 564 19.06 -2.49 -31.67
CA PRO A 564 17.72 -2.76 -31.16
C PRO A 564 17.47 -2.08 -29.81
N PHE A 565 16.23 -1.69 -29.57
CA PHE A 565 15.78 -0.92 -28.42
C PHE A 565 14.99 -1.80 -27.43
N PHE A 566 15.39 -1.80 -26.16
CA PHE A 566 14.59 -2.37 -25.07
C PHE A 566 14.22 -1.27 -24.08
N THR A 567 12.92 -1.14 -23.80
CA THR A 567 12.45 -0.23 -22.74
C THR A 567 11.41 -0.85 -21.82
N PHE A 568 11.47 -0.46 -20.55
CA PHE A 568 10.45 -0.74 -19.56
C PHE A 568 9.87 0.59 -19.04
N CYS A 569 8.60 0.84 -19.34
CA CYS A 569 7.88 2.04 -18.93
C CYS A 569 6.88 1.70 -17.83
N ILE A 570 6.93 2.43 -16.72
CA ILE A 570 5.98 2.33 -15.61
C ILE A 570 5.20 3.63 -15.59
N THR A 571 3.91 3.61 -15.86
CA THR A 571 3.14 4.86 -15.97
C THR A 571 2.74 5.44 -14.61
N MET A 572 1.93 6.51 -14.58
CA MET A 572 1.51 7.17 -13.33
C MET A 572 0.13 7.86 -13.41
N GLN A 573 -0.46 7.99 -14.61
CA GLN A 573 -1.68 8.79 -14.84
C GLN A 573 -2.85 8.42 -13.93
N ASN A 574 -2.98 7.13 -13.61
CA ASN A 574 -4.14 6.57 -12.93
C ASN A 574 -3.96 6.46 -11.40
N HIS A 575 -2.77 6.73 -10.84
CA HIS A 575 -2.48 6.51 -9.42
C HIS A 575 -3.51 7.20 -8.48
N ALA A 576 -3.81 6.56 -7.34
CA ALA A 576 -4.77 7.07 -6.36
C ALA A 576 -4.45 8.50 -5.84
N ASP A 577 -5.42 9.29 -5.35
CA ASP A 577 -6.84 8.99 -5.20
C ASP A 577 -7.74 9.74 -6.21
N TYR A 578 -9.01 9.35 -6.25
CA TYR A 578 -10.01 9.80 -7.23
C TYR A 578 -11.05 10.77 -6.67
N SER A 579 -10.79 11.39 -5.50
CA SER A 579 -11.80 12.15 -4.74
C SER A 579 -12.08 13.58 -5.23
N VAL A 580 -11.28 14.08 -6.17
CA VAL A 580 -11.29 15.45 -6.70
C VAL A 580 -11.47 15.41 -8.21
N ARG A 581 -12.31 16.28 -8.78
CA ARG A 581 -12.41 16.46 -10.23
C ARG A 581 -11.49 17.58 -10.72
N TRP A 582 -11.02 17.45 -11.96
CA TRP A 582 -9.96 18.26 -12.54
C TRP A 582 -10.36 18.74 -13.93
N GLU A 583 -10.17 20.03 -14.23
CA GLU A 583 -10.40 20.62 -15.56
C GLU A 583 -9.60 19.91 -16.67
N ASN A 584 -8.44 19.32 -16.31
CA ASN A 584 -7.55 18.53 -17.16
C ASN A 584 -7.72 17.01 -16.96
N GLN A 585 -8.97 16.53 -16.98
CA GLN A 585 -9.32 15.10 -17.02
C GLN A 585 -10.67 14.93 -17.74
N LYS A 586 -10.83 13.86 -18.54
CA LYS A 586 -12.13 13.42 -19.08
C LYS A 586 -13.00 12.77 -17.99
N TYR A 587 -14.32 12.78 -18.19
CA TYR A 587 -15.31 12.23 -17.24
C TYR A 587 -16.46 11.52 -17.96
N ASP A 588 -16.10 10.73 -18.97
CA ASP A 588 -17.00 10.29 -20.03
C ASP A 588 -17.71 8.97 -19.67
N ILE A 589 -17.24 8.29 -18.61
CA ILE A 589 -17.79 7.01 -18.14
C ILE A 589 -18.70 7.23 -16.92
N LYS A 590 -19.96 6.80 -17.04
CA LYS A 590 -20.93 6.67 -15.95
C LYS A 590 -21.35 5.21 -15.75
N ILE A 591 -21.66 4.82 -14.52
CA ILE A 591 -22.05 3.45 -14.18
C ILE A 591 -23.59 3.33 -14.19
N GLU A 592 -24.12 2.46 -15.05
CA GLU A 592 -25.56 2.22 -15.23
C GLU A 592 -26.08 0.95 -14.51
N SER A 593 -25.18 0.16 -13.95
CA SER A 593 -25.51 -0.89 -12.98
C SER A 593 -25.75 -0.30 -11.58
N PHE A 594 -26.23 -1.14 -10.65
CA PHE A 594 -26.31 -0.82 -9.20
C PHE A 594 -27.26 0.36 -8.88
N SER A 595 -28.42 0.37 -9.53
CA SER A 595 -29.47 1.39 -9.41
C SER A 595 -29.82 1.70 -7.94
N GLY A 596 -29.48 2.91 -7.49
CA GLY A 596 -29.71 3.38 -6.12
C GLY A 596 -28.42 3.70 -5.35
N SER A 597 -27.28 3.21 -5.82
CA SER A 597 -25.94 3.59 -5.36
C SER A 597 -25.28 4.57 -6.33
N SER A 598 -24.13 5.15 -5.95
CA SER A 598 -23.31 6.01 -6.83
C SER A 598 -21.84 5.80 -6.50
N PHE A 599 -21.01 5.61 -7.53
CA PHE A 599 -19.59 5.27 -7.34
C PHE A 599 -18.70 6.27 -8.08
N PRO A 600 -18.62 7.53 -7.59
CA PRO A 600 -17.92 8.61 -8.28
C PRO A 600 -16.41 8.36 -8.41
N TYR A 601 -15.80 7.62 -7.48
CA TYR A 601 -14.36 7.35 -7.54
C TYR A 601 -14.10 6.26 -8.58
N ALA A 602 -15.00 5.26 -8.67
CA ALA A 602 -15.02 4.31 -9.78
C ALA A 602 -15.25 5.02 -11.13
N GLU A 603 -16.25 5.90 -11.27
CA GLU A 603 -16.49 6.65 -12.52
C GLU A 603 -15.29 7.52 -12.94
N ASN A 604 -14.67 8.23 -11.98
CA ASN A 604 -13.46 9.01 -12.22
C ASN A 604 -12.28 8.12 -12.65
N TYR A 605 -12.16 6.91 -12.09
CA TYR A 605 -11.13 5.92 -12.43
C TYR A 605 -11.36 5.26 -13.79
N LEU A 606 -12.58 4.81 -14.10
CA LEU A 606 -12.94 4.26 -15.41
C LEU A 606 -12.74 5.29 -16.53
N SER A 607 -12.97 6.58 -16.24
CA SER A 607 -12.65 7.67 -17.17
C SER A 607 -11.14 7.87 -17.39
N LEU A 608 -10.30 7.59 -16.39
CA LEU A 608 -8.85 7.58 -16.53
C LEU A 608 -8.36 6.35 -17.33
N LEU A 609 -8.96 5.17 -17.11
CA LEU A 609 -8.68 3.99 -17.92
C LEU A 609 -8.96 4.23 -19.41
N ARG A 610 -10.02 4.98 -19.75
CA ARG A 610 -10.26 5.43 -21.14
C ARG A 610 -9.14 6.34 -21.66
N GLU A 611 -8.57 7.22 -20.85
CA GLU A 611 -7.43 8.05 -21.28
C GLU A 611 -6.14 7.22 -21.44
N SER A 612 -5.96 6.12 -20.70
CA SER A 612 -4.88 5.14 -20.93
C SER A 612 -5.13 4.25 -22.17
N ASP A 613 -6.38 3.89 -22.46
CA ASP A 613 -6.79 3.15 -23.67
C ASP A 613 -6.57 3.99 -24.95
N ASP A 614 -6.94 5.28 -24.91
CA ASP A 614 -6.60 6.26 -25.97
C ASP A 614 -5.08 6.42 -26.15
N ALA A 615 -4.30 6.36 -25.06
CA ALA A 615 -2.84 6.44 -25.13
C ALA A 615 -2.21 5.16 -25.70
N LEU A 616 -2.66 3.99 -25.27
CA LEU A 616 -2.23 2.69 -25.83
C LEU A 616 -2.45 2.66 -27.34
N ARG A 617 -3.56 3.21 -27.82
CA ARG A 617 -3.83 3.35 -29.25
C ARG A 617 -2.77 4.16 -29.99
N ILE A 618 -2.30 5.29 -29.45
CA ILE A 618 -1.23 6.09 -30.05
C ILE A 618 0.07 5.28 -30.17
N LEU A 619 0.42 4.50 -29.14
CA LEU A 619 1.62 3.66 -29.14
C LEU A 619 1.54 2.55 -30.21
N ILE A 620 0.42 1.84 -30.29
CA ILE A 620 0.21 0.78 -31.30
C ILE A 620 0.13 1.37 -32.72
N GLU A 621 -0.66 2.44 -32.94
CA GLU A 621 -0.78 3.10 -34.26
C GLU A 621 0.58 3.61 -34.77
N TYR A 622 1.48 4.07 -33.89
CA TYR A 622 2.84 4.46 -34.29
C TYR A 622 3.67 3.24 -34.74
N PHE A 623 3.81 2.21 -33.90
CA PHE A 623 4.67 1.06 -34.22
C PHE A 623 4.08 0.14 -35.31
N GLN A 624 2.79 0.25 -35.63
CA GLN A 624 2.20 -0.30 -36.86
C GLN A 624 2.78 0.33 -38.15
N SER A 625 3.37 1.53 -38.07
CA SER A 625 3.99 2.23 -39.20
C SER A 625 5.52 2.09 -39.26
N VAL A 626 6.12 1.38 -38.31
CA VAL A 626 7.57 1.14 -38.22
C VAL A 626 7.93 -0.15 -38.97
N ASP A 627 8.92 -0.08 -39.87
CA ASP A 627 9.41 -1.23 -40.66
C ASP A 627 10.24 -2.24 -39.81
N GLU A 628 10.87 -1.79 -38.72
CA GLU A 628 11.66 -2.65 -37.83
C GLU A 628 10.76 -3.59 -37.01
N PRO A 629 11.06 -4.90 -36.92
CA PRO A 629 10.30 -5.81 -36.06
C PRO A 629 10.21 -5.26 -34.63
N THR A 630 9.01 -5.19 -34.07
CA THR A 630 8.73 -4.59 -32.77
C THR A 630 7.70 -5.43 -32.02
N LEU A 631 7.97 -5.66 -30.72
CA LEU A 631 7.15 -6.38 -29.77
C LEU A 631 6.73 -5.42 -28.65
N ILE A 632 5.43 -5.25 -28.44
CA ILE A 632 4.86 -4.37 -27.40
C ILE A 632 4.08 -5.22 -26.41
N VAL A 633 4.36 -5.02 -25.12
CA VAL A 633 3.75 -5.76 -24.01
C VAL A 633 3.09 -4.73 -23.11
N PHE A 634 1.79 -4.85 -22.88
CA PHE A 634 1.03 -3.90 -22.06
C PHE A 634 0.26 -4.63 -20.97
N PHE A 635 0.47 -4.26 -19.70
CA PHE A 635 -0.14 -4.97 -18.56
C PHE A 635 -0.39 -4.05 -17.35
N GLY A 636 -1.38 -4.40 -16.54
CA GLY A 636 -1.66 -3.72 -15.26
C GLY A 636 -0.76 -4.20 -14.11
N ASP A 637 -0.49 -3.33 -13.13
CA ASP A 637 0.33 -3.67 -11.95
C ASP A 637 -0.47 -4.14 -10.72
N HIS A 638 -1.67 -3.60 -10.52
CA HIS A 638 -2.68 -3.99 -9.53
C HIS A 638 -4.03 -3.31 -9.76
N LEU A 639 -5.09 -3.72 -9.04
CA LEU A 639 -6.35 -2.98 -8.98
C LEU A 639 -6.30 -1.76 -8.04
N ALA A 640 -7.14 -0.77 -8.34
CA ALA A 640 -7.25 0.49 -7.60
C ALA A 640 -8.09 0.41 -6.31
N THR A 641 -7.83 1.30 -5.34
CA THR A 641 -8.81 1.58 -4.24
C THR A 641 -9.89 2.55 -4.71
N LEU A 642 -11.14 2.10 -4.69
CA LEU A 642 -12.32 2.83 -5.19
C LEU A 642 -13.30 3.17 -4.03
N ASP A 643 -14.56 3.46 -4.35
CA ASP A 643 -15.60 3.76 -3.34
C ASP A 643 -15.85 2.59 -2.38
N HIS A 644 -16.24 2.88 -1.13
CA HIS A 644 -16.64 1.82 -0.18
C HIS A 644 -17.90 1.14 -0.70
N GLY A 645 -17.89 -0.20 -0.68
CA GLY A 645 -19.01 -0.98 -1.19
C GLY A 645 -19.07 -1.09 -2.71
N PHE A 646 -18.20 -0.43 -3.49
CA PHE A 646 -18.14 -0.69 -4.93
C PHE A 646 -17.65 -2.12 -5.22
N TYR A 647 -16.58 -2.54 -4.54
CA TYR A 647 -16.15 -3.94 -4.58
C TYR A 647 -17.16 -4.90 -3.92
N ASP A 648 -17.86 -4.48 -2.85
CA ASP A 648 -18.95 -5.30 -2.28
C ASP A 648 -20.05 -5.54 -3.33
N MET A 649 -20.42 -4.50 -4.10
CA MET A 649 -21.35 -4.65 -5.21
C MET A 649 -20.79 -5.60 -6.27
N LEU A 650 -19.54 -5.43 -6.72
CA LEU A 650 -18.92 -6.27 -7.76
C LEU A 650 -18.88 -7.76 -7.36
N LEU A 651 -18.54 -8.06 -6.12
CA LEU A 651 -18.45 -9.42 -5.56
C LEU A 651 -19.82 -10.02 -5.19
N ASP A 652 -20.89 -9.21 -5.14
CA ASP A 652 -22.24 -9.57 -4.62
C ASP A 652 -22.24 -9.99 -3.12
N THR A 653 -21.20 -9.61 -2.39
CA THR A 653 -20.99 -9.91 -0.97
C THR A 653 -20.02 -8.89 -0.34
N ASN A 654 -19.98 -8.78 0.99
CA ASN A 654 -19.09 -7.80 1.64
C ASN A 654 -17.61 -8.21 1.53
N ILE A 655 -16.73 -7.30 1.07
CA ILE A 655 -15.29 -7.59 0.87
C ILE A 655 -14.56 -8.03 2.15
N ASN A 656 -15.10 -7.75 3.34
CA ASN A 656 -14.52 -8.16 4.62
C ASN A 656 -15.08 -9.53 5.11
N GLN A 657 -15.83 -10.24 4.26
CA GLN A 657 -16.47 -11.54 4.55
C GLN A 657 -16.17 -12.62 3.49
N ILE A 658 -15.40 -12.27 2.45
CA ILE A 658 -14.98 -13.22 1.41
C ILE A 658 -13.86 -14.15 1.90
N SER A 659 -13.85 -15.38 1.39
CA SER A 659 -12.70 -16.27 1.54
C SER A 659 -11.50 -15.80 0.72
N ALA A 660 -10.33 -16.39 1.01
CA ALA A 660 -9.11 -16.13 0.24
C ALA A 660 -9.18 -16.64 -1.22
N GLU A 661 -10.15 -17.49 -1.57
CA GLU A 661 -10.39 -17.93 -2.96
C GLU A 661 -11.24 -16.88 -3.70
N GLU A 662 -12.32 -16.43 -3.08
CA GLU A 662 -13.21 -15.36 -3.59
C GLU A 662 -12.51 -14.00 -3.69
N SER A 663 -11.38 -13.80 -3.01
CA SER A 663 -10.56 -12.58 -3.14
C SER A 663 -9.64 -12.57 -4.36
N LEU A 664 -9.31 -13.73 -4.97
CA LEU A 664 -8.31 -13.82 -6.04
C LEU A 664 -8.59 -12.93 -7.27
N PRO A 665 -9.85 -12.73 -7.73
CA PRO A 665 -10.15 -11.81 -8.84
C PRO A 665 -9.78 -10.35 -8.56
N LEU A 666 -9.64 -9.94 -7.29
CA LEU A 666 -9.15 -8.60 -6.93
C LEU A 666 -7.65 -8.41 -7.25
N TYR A 667 -6.95 -9.49 -7.57
CA TYR A 667 -5.52 -9.56 -7.87
C TYR A 667 -5.26 -10.07 -9.31
N SER A 668 -6.27 -10.08 -10.19
CA SER A 668 -6.13 -10.35 -11.62
C SER A 668 -6.15 -9.04 -12.40
N THR A 669 -5.10 -8.77 -13.18
CA THR A 669 -5.00 -7.61 -14.09
C THR A 669 -4.90 -8.06 -15.54
N PRO A 670 -5.40 -7.33 -16.52
CA PRO A 670 -5.29 -7.71 -17.93
C PRO A 670 -3.86 -7.51 -18.45
N TYR A 671 -3.47 -8.30 -19.45
CA TYR A 671 -2.31 -8.03 -20.29
C TYR A 671 -2.61 -8.27 -21.78
N LEU A 672 -1.79 -7.67 -22.65
CA LEU A 672 -1.63 -8.08 -24.04
C LEU A 672 -0.16 -8.04 -24.49
N ILE A 673 0.12 -8.75 -25.58
CA ILE A 673 1.35 -8.77 -26.35
C ILE A 673 0.96 -8.57 -27.82
N TRP A 674 1.49 -7.52 -28.43
CA TRP A 674 1.28 -7.14 -29.82
C TRP A 674 2.62 -7.09 -30.57
N SER A 675 2.59 -7.33 -31.89
CA SER A 675 3.76 -7.17 -32.76
C SER A 675 3.38 -6.67 -34.15
N ASN A 676 4.28 -5.92 -34.80
CA ASN A 676 4.16 -5.58 -36.24
C ASN A 676 4.63 -6.72 -37.18
N TYR A 677 5.01 -7.87 -36.61
CA TYR A 677 5.44 -9.07 -37.32
C TYR A 677 4.61 -10.29 -36.89
N ASP A 678 4.59 -11.33 -37.74
CA ASP A 678 3.83 -12.56 -37.52
C ASP A 678 4.18 -13.24 -36.18
N LEU A 679 3.25 -13.17 -35.23
CA LEU A 679 3.17 -14.02 -34.03
C LEU A 679 1.82 -14.77 -34.04
N PRO A 680 1.68 -15.86 -33.25
CA PRO A 680 0.36 -16.39 -32.92
C PRO A 680 -0.49 -15.33 -32.20
N THR A 681 -1.82 -15.39 -32.30
CA THR A 681 -2.75 -14.53 -31.55
C THR A 681 -3.76 -15.36 -30.76
N GLY A 682 -4.48 -14.73 -29.82
CA GLY A 682 -5.54 -15.34 -29.01
C GLY A 682 -5.26 -15.37 -27.50
N TYR A 683 -6.26 -15.85 -26.75
CA TYR A 683 -6.24 -15.91 -25.29
C TYR A 683 -5.24 -16.96 -24.78
N MET A 684 -4.23 -16.52 -24.02
CA MET A 684 -3.21 -17.37 -23.39
C MET A 684 -3.55 -17.84 -21.97
N GLY A 685 -4.63 -17.29 -21.37
CA GLY A 685 -5.05 -17.65 -20.02
C GLY A 685 -4.39 -16.84 -18.90
N LEU A 686 -4.62 -17.31 -17.67
CA LEU A 686 -4.02 -16.76 -16.46
C LEU A 686 -2.52 -17.08 -16.40
N THR A 687 -1.72 -16.08 -16.04
CA THR A 687 -0.31 -16.24 -15.71
C THR A 687 0.11 -15.29 -14.58
N SER A 688 1.38 -15.23 -14.22
CA SER A 688 1.93 -14.26 -13.24
C SER A 688 3.12 -13.50 -13.84
N PRO A 689 3.50 -12.32 -13.30
CA PRO A 689 4.44 -11.41 -13.97
C PRO A 689 5.79 -12.04 -14.30
N ASN A 690 6.29 -12.93 -13.44
CA ASN A 690 7.50 -13.72 -13.67
C ASN A 690 7.44 -14.65 -14.88
N PHE A 691 6.30 -15.31 -15.12
CA PHE A 691 6.09 -16.13 -16.32
C PHE A 691 5.84 -15.27 -17.56
N LEU A 692 5.09 -14.17 -17.45
CA LEU A 692 4.92 -13.21 -18.55
C LEU A 692 6.28 -12.66 -19.01
N GLY A 693 7.09 -12.15 -18.08
CA GLY A 693 8.45 -11.66 -18.33
C GLY A 693 9.46 -12.73 -18.75
N GLN A 694 9.12 -14.01 -18.62
CA GLN A 694 9.85 -15.10 -19.27
C GLN A 694 9.40 -15.28 -20.72
N ALA A 695 8.08 -15.32 -20.98
CA ALA A 695 7.54 -15.42 -22.33
C ALA A 695 8.02 -14.28 -23.25
N ILE A 696 8.19 -13.06 -22.73
CA ILE A 696 8.71 -11.93 -23.51
C ILE A 696 10.14 -12.19 -24.01
N LEU A 697 11.00 -12.87 -23.24
CA LEU A 697 12.33 -13.26 -23.71
C LEU A 697 12.24 -14.26 -24.87
N ASP A 698 11.36 -15.25 -24.77
CA ASP A 698 11.17 -16.27 -25.80
C ASP A 698 10.58 -15.68 -27.11
N TYR A 699 9.63 -14.73 -27.01
CA TYR A 699 9.08 -13.98 -28.14
C TYR A 699 10.06 -12.95 -28.75
N ALA A 700 11.04 -12.47 -27.97
CA ALA A 700 12.13 -11.62 -28.45
C ALA A 700 13.38 -12.42 -28.94
N GLY A 701 13.33 -13.76 -28.88
CA GLY A 701 14.44 -14.64 -29.27
C GLY A 701 15.64 -14.62 -28.32
N ILE A 702 15.50 -14.03 -27.13
CA ILE A 702 16.54 -13.94 -26.09
C ILE A 702 16.60 -15.27 -25.33
N ARG A 703 17.77 -15.93 -25.39
CA ARG A 703 17.98 -17.19 -24.65
C ARG A 703 17.86 -16.95 -23.15
N SER A 704 17.15 -17.85 -22.47
CA SER A 704 17.01 -17.79 -21.01
C SER A 704 18.34 -18.09 -20.32
N PRO A 705 18.71 -17.36 -19.24
CA PRO A 705 19.86 -17.71 -18.41
C PRO A 705 19.53 -18.97 -17.59
N ALA A 706 20.54 -19.77 -17.24
CA ALA A 706 20.35 -21.06 -16.54
C ALA A 706 19.66 -20.91 -15.18
N GLN A 707 19.82 -19.75 -14.52
CA GLN A 707 19.13 -19.29 -13.32
C GLN A 707 17.59 -19.40 -13.48
N ARG A 708 17.06 -19.11 -14.67
CA ARG A 708 15.62 -19.23 -15.01
C ARG A 708 15.21 -20.63 -15.49
N SER A 709 16.12 -21.60 -15.64
CA SER A 709 15.75 -22.95 -16.10
C SER A 709 14.79 -23.66 -15.13
N CYS A 710 14.89 -23.37 -13.82
CA CYS A 710 13.92 -23.84 -12.84
C CYS A 710 12.53 -23.19 -13.03
N LEU A 711 12.47 -21.88 -13.36
CA LEU A 711 11.22 -21.21 -13.72
C LEU A 711 10.60 -21.83 -14.99
N ARG A 712 11.40 -22.15 -16.01
CA ARG A 712 10.91 -22.81 -17.24
C ARG A 712 10.30 -24.18 -16.94
N VAL A 713 10.94 -24.99 -16.10
CA VAL A 713 10.40 -26.32 -15.71
C VAL A 713 9.17 -26.18 -14.81
N LEU A 714 9.17 -25.27 -13.82
CA LEU A 714 7.99 -24.96 -13.01
C LEU A 714 6.80 -24.57 -13.91
N GLY A 715 7.08 -23.76 -14.92
CA GLY A 715 6.14 -23.31 -15.94
C GLY A 715 5.51 -24.42 -16.79
N GLU A 716 5.93 -25.69 -16.69
CA GLU A 716 5.21 -26.82 -17.30
C GLU A 716 4.11 -27.39 -16.38
N HIS A 717 4.24 -27.24 -15.06
CA HIS A 717 3.29 -27.79 -14.07
C HIS A 717 2.24 -26.77 -13.60
N VAL A 718 2.55 -25.47 -13.65
CA VAL A 718 1.67 -24.37 -13.18
C VAL A 718 1.43 -23.34 -14.28
N SER A 719 0.41 -22.49 -14.09
CA SER A 719 0.11 -21.34 -14.97
C SER A 719 0.58 -20.02 -14.35
N ALA A 720 0.38 -19.84 -13.05
CA ALA A 720 0.72 -18.65 -12.28
C ALA A 720 1.23 -19.01 -10.87
N ILE A 721 2.08 -18.15 -10.31
CA ILE A 721 2.50 -18.16 -8.91
C ILE A 721 2.47 -16.72 -8.36
N SER A 722 1.81 -16.55 -7.21
CA SER A 722 1.63 -15.25 -6.54
C SER A 722 1.80 -15.38 -5.03
N ALA A 723 1.85 -14.26 -4.33
CA ALA A 723 1.83 -14.25 -2.85
C ALA A 723 0.55 -14.85 -2.22
N LEU A 724 -0.53 -15.02 -2.99
CA LEU A 724 -1.82 -15.54 -2.52
C LEU A 724 -1.99 -17.04 -2.83
N ALA A 725 -1.67 -17.46 -4.05
CA ALA A 725 -1.88 -18.83 -4.53
C ALA A 725 -0.93 -19.23 -5.66
N VAL A 726 -0.78 -20.54 -5.83
CA VAL A 726 -0.19 -21.19 -7.01
C VAL A 726 -1.33 -21.75 -7.85
N PHE A 727 -1.30 -21.59 -9.17
CA PHE A 727 -2.40 -21.97 -10.05
C PHE A 727 -2.02 -23.12 -10.98
N ASP A 728 -2.89 -24.12 -11.11
CA ASP A 728 -2.66 -25.25 -12.02
C ASP A 728 -2.75 -24.81 -13.50
N LYS A 729 -2.42 -25.71 -14.43
CA LYS A 729 -2.48 -25.44 -15.88
C LYS A 729 -3.88 -25.13 -16.43
N ASN A 730 -4.95 -25.28 -15.63
CA ASN A 730 -6.33 -24.94 -15.97
C ASN A 730 -6.80 -23.64 -15.27
N GLY A 731 -5.95 -22.99 -14.48
CA GLY A 731 -6.30 -21.81 -13.67
C GLY A 731 -6.92 -22.12 -12.31
N TYR A 732 -6.84 -23.36 -11.82
CA TYR A 732 -7.37 -23.72 -10.48
C TYR A 732 -6.41 -23.30 -9.35
N PRO A 733 -6.87 -22.58 -8.31
CA PRO A 733 -6.00 -22.06 -7.24
C PRO A 733 -5.70 -23.06 -6.13
N TRP A 734 -4.42 -23.20 -5.80
CA TRP A 734 -3.93 -23.83 -4.58
C TRP A 734 -3.47 -22.76 -3.57
N LEU A 735 -4.39 -22.37 -2.67
CA LEU A 735 -4.12 -21.42 -1.58
C LEU A 735 -3.08 -21.92 -0.56
N ASN A 736 -2.97 -23.24 -0.38
CA ASN A 736 -2.09 -23.86 0.61
C ASN A 736 -1.06 -24.75 -0.07
N ARG A 737 0.23 -24.47 0.13
CA ARG A 737 1.33 -25.29 -0.43
C ARG A 737 1.30 -26.75 0.04
N GLU A 738 0.76 -27.02 1.23
CA GLU A 738 0.54 -28.38 1.76
C GLU A 738 -0.41 -29.24 0.88
N ASN A 739 -1.18 -28.62 -0.03
CA ASN A 739 -2.12 -29.29 -0.94
C ASN A 739 -1.58 -29.48 -2.38
N LEU A 740 -0.37 -29.00 -2.68
CA LEU A 740 0.26 -29.15 -4.00
C LEU A 740 0.77 -30.59 -4.22
N PRO A 741 0.94 -31.03 -5.48
CA PRO A 741 1.70 -32.24 -5.78
C PRO A 741 3.14 -32.14 -5.25
N GLU A 742 3.68 -33.22 -4.69
CA GLU A 742 5.01 -33.25 -4.04
C GLU A 742 6.14 -32.77 -4.99
N GLU A 743 6.07 -33.14 -6.27
CA GLU A 743 6.95 -32.65 -7.34
C GLU A 743 6.91 -31.13 -7.51
N VAL A 744 5.72 -30.52 -7.50
CA VAL A 744 5.54 -29.06 -7.61
C VAL A 744 6.04 -28.35 -6.34
N ILE A 745 5.91 -28.98 -5.18
CA ILE A 745 6.51 -28.47 -3.93
C ILE A 745 8.04 -28.46 -4.03
N GLU A 746 8.65 -29.55 -4.52
CA GLU A 746 10.12 -29.61 -4.71
C GLU A 746 10.60 -28.53 -5.68
N ILE A 747 9.95 -28.38 -6.85
CA ILE A 747 10.33 -27.37 -7.85
C ILE A 747 10.18 -25.95 -7.30
N ILE A 748 9.10 -25.63 -6.58
CA ILE A 748 8.93 -24.30 -5.94
C ILE A 748 9.99 -24.06 -4.86
N MET A 749 10.33 -25.06 -4.05
CA MET A 749 11.39 -24.94 -3.04
C MET A 749 12.77 -24.73 -3.67
N ASP A 750 13.06 -25.37 -4.80
CA ASP A 750 14.30 -25.17 -5.54
C ASP A 750 14.35 -23.81 -6.25
N TYR A 751 13.23 -23.35 -6.82
CA TYR A 751 13.08 -21.99 -7.36
C TYR A 751 13.32 -20.92 -6.29
N GLU A 752 12.74 -21.06 -5.10
CA GLU A 752 12.98 -20.16 -3.96
C GLU A 752 14.44 -20.19 -3.47
N ARG A 753 15.15 -21.32 -3.59
CA ARG A 753 16.58 -21.44 -3.26
C ARG A 753 17.47 -20.69 -4.25
N ILE A 754 17.20 -20.78 -5.55
CA ILE A 754 17.93 -20.00 -6.58
C ILE A 754 17.67 -18.51 -6.33
N GLN A 755 16.40 -18.11 -6.16
CA GLN A 755 16.00 -16.75 -5.86
C GLN A 755 16.72 -16.18 -4.62
N TYR A 756 16.84 -16.97 -3.56
CA TYR A 756 17.59 -16.59 -2.37
C TYR A 756 19.11 -16.46 -2.64
N GLY A 757 19.66 -17.32 -3.49
CA GLY A 757 21.05 -17.23 -3.97
C GLY A 757 21.33 -15.90 -4.66
N ASP A 758 20.58 -15.58 -5.72
CA ASP A 758 20.77 -14.36 -6.52
C ASP A 758 20.56 -13.06 -5.71
N ILE A 759 19.62 -13.07 -4.75
CA ILE A 759 19.33 -11.89 -3.91
C ILE A 759 20.40 -11.63 -2.85
N PHE A 760 20.97 -12.69 -2.24
CA PHE A 760 21.84 -12.54 -1.06
C PHE A 760 23.32 -12.88 -1.31
N PHE A 761 23.65 -13.54 -2.41
CA PHE A 761 25.02 -13.96 -2.76
C PHE A 761 25.41 -13.74 -4.25
N PRO A 762 25.11 -12.59 -4.89
CA PRO A 762 25.35 -12.38 -6.32
C PRO A 762 26.83 -12.43 -6.75
N GLU A 763 27.79 -12.25 -5.84
CA GLU A 763 29.23 -12.38 -6.14
C GLU A 763 29.69 -13.81 -6.47
N ALA A 764 28.80 -14.81 -6.42
CA ALA A 764 29.13 -16.21 -6.70
C ALA A 764 29.32 -16.55 -8.19
N GLU A 765 28.98 -15.65 -9.14
CA GLU A 765 29.15 -15.84 -10.59
C GLU A 765 30.63 -15.73 -11.05
N GLY A 766 31.55 -16.38 -10.32
CA GLY A 766 32.97 -16.49 -10.61
C GLY A 766 33.38 -17.86 -11.19
N ILE A 767 32.46 -18.57 -11.84
CA ILE A 767 32.71 -19.88 -12.47
C ILE A 767 32.45 -19.75 -13.98
N GLU A 768 33.56 -19.64 -14.74
CA GLU A 768 33.61 -19.70 -16.21
C GLU A 768 33.27 -21.09 -16.78
#